data_AF-A0A817U0G5-F1
#
_entry.id   AF-A0A817U0G5-F1
#
_cell.length_a   1.000
_cell.length_b   1.000
_cell.length_c   1.000
_cell.angle_alpha   90.00
_cell.angle_beta   90.00
_cell.angle_gamma   90.00
#
_symmetry.space_group_name_H-M   'P 1'
#
loop_
_entity.id
_entity.type
_entity.pdbx_description
1 polymer ?
#
loop_
_entity_poly.entity_id
_entity_poly.type
_entity_poly.pdbx_seq_one_letter_code
_entity_poly.pdbx_strand_id
1 'polypeptide(L)'
;MGCTTTKIAPQSPQPKEQQSYNDDDIYNIQDDSVFSPKNIAADDNIIANIPDKSDHVHIQVADSQAFNDSFVQQRQQAINNRSYQTTVQSWQPKSLQQLAELIKAFSKGKSLVDRHWIIFYWIACNIDYDTESYFSKNYKDQTAEGVFRFKKGVCAGYANLYKYLCDQLGVPCEIISGYAKGYGFDDRNGATPMETDHAWNAVEIDDHWYLMESTWGSGHLNDKKQYERELASYYFLPRPNEMIYHHLPEDPKWQLLKSPIKMEEYLQMPKLRPLYFDLKLELVNPRNKNVISLLPGKSYAMVLLRASRNVQLIADLEFNNEKIDGGNHIMFDVPKQLYRCYFAPKKVGQHKINIYGKEDASDKITYGGVLELTLDVKQLSKTAVSFPKTWDYFSNLHLQVISPQNTHVITLSNGISNTQILIRTPEDVELMGRLENEAKQAITGGHQIYYDRRKRIWRCNFAPDRDGFFEATIFAKKTSNAASYNAAVAFKIEATQIPLPPISYPYTWQHFYDFGLKIKAPAHRSNLIWAENASYAEVLIKAPDDVRLSGSIQYNRVAVENGSLAQFDNEKKLWQILFAPERTGRHEITVFASKTNEEGSSGVVRFDLDVTKLRRPMKFPMIYSTFQTAKCQLVTPIDGVLKKGAVVPIECVIPGAIDVNVRVDSKWIGSEGYRDPILQRQITVGSKEVGIYAKYGETSSYNGLVKYNVQ
;
A
#
# COMPACT_ATOMS: atom_id res chain seq x y z
N MET A 1 60.11 53.55 25.85
CA MET A 1 59.18 53.07 24.78
C MET A 1 59.81 51.80 24.21
N GLY A 2 59.44 50.57 24.56
CA GLY A 2 58.13 50.03 24.91
C GLY A 2 57.58 49.26 23.71
N CYS A 3 58.04 48.03 23.48
CA CYS A 3 57.29 47.01 22.73
C CYS A 3 57.88 45.61 23.00
N THR A 4 57.29 44.90 23.96
CA THR A 4 57.51 43.48 24.25
C THR A 4 56.57 42.65 23.38
N THR A 5 57.14 41.68 22.66
CA THR A 5 56.44 40.69 21.84
C THR A 5 55.93 39.54 22.71
N THR A 6 54.62 39.46 22.89
CA THR A 6 53.96 38.34 23.60
C THR A 6 53.68 37.20 22.62
N LYS A 7 54.20 36.01 22.93
CA LYS A 7 53.88 34.73 22.27
C LYS A 7 52.40 34.37 22.49
N ILE A 8 51.69 34.00 21.42
CA ILE A 8 50.38 33.34 21.50
C ILE A 8 50.56 31.91 20.99
N ALA A 9 50.24 30.93 21.84
CA ALA A 9 50.21 29.51 21.50
C ALA A 9 48.94 29.16 20.70
N PRO A 10 48.96 28.17 19.79
CA PRO A 10 47.75 27.71 19.12
C PRO A 10 46.87 26.94 20.11
N GLN A 11 45.63 27.40 20.30
CA GLN A 11 44.59 26.70 21.04
C GLN A 11 44.07 25.50 20.23
N SER A 12 44.01 24.34 20.87
CA SER A 12 43.30 23.16 20.39
C SER A 12 41.79 23.44 20.26
N PRO A 13 41.08 22.97 19.23
CA PRO A 13 39.64 23.13 19.16
C PRO A 13 38.97 22.29 20.26
N GLN A 14 38.20 22.94 21.13
CA GLN A 14 37.33 22.22 22.06
C GLN A 14 36.17 21.55 21.29
N PRO A 15 35.81 20.30 21.62
CA PRO A 15 34.66 19.64 21.03
C PRO A 15 33.38 20.33 21.54
N LYS A 16 32.54 20.80 20.61
CA LYS A 16 31.16 21.21 20.93
C LYS A 16 30.40 19.98 21.46
N GLU A 17 29.74 20.15 22.59
CA GLU A 17 28.88 19.14 23.22
C GLU A 17 27.90 18.55 22.20
N GLN A 18 28.04 17.26 21.92
CA GLN A 18 27.01 16.47 21.26
C GLN A 18 25.89 16.25 22.28
N GLN A 19 24.71 16.81 22.02
CA GLN A 19 23.49 16.39 22.72
C GLN A 19 23.34 14.87 22.56
N SER A 20 23.39 14.15 23.67
CA SER A 20 23.20 12.70 23.70
C SER A 20 21.74 12.37 23.40
N TYR A 21 21.47 11.79 22.24
CA TYR A 21 20.20 11.12 21.99
C TYR A 21 20.24 9.77 22.70
N ASN A 22 19.36 9.58 23.68
CA ASN A 22 19.16 8.30 24.35
C ASN A 22 18.46 7.35 23.36
N ASP A 23 19.15 6.29 22.91
CA ASP A 23 18.67 5.33 21.91
C ASP A 23 17.35 4.60 22.33
N ASP A 24 17.04 4.57 23.63
CA ASP A 24 15.92 3.80 24.19
C ASP A 24 14.64 4.63 24.48
N ASP A 25 14.72 5.97 24.52
CA ASP A 25 13.58 6.85 24.86
C ASP A 25 12.70 7.25 23.65
N ILE A 26 13.08 6.86 22.43
CA ILE A 26 12.44 7.31 21.17
C ILE A 26 11.19 6.48 20.82
N TYR A 27 10.92 5.37 21.52
CA TYR A 27 9.83 4.45 21.19
C TYR A 27 8.84 4.29 22.34
N ASN A 28 8.21 5.40 22.74
CA ASN A 28 7.13 5.35 23.72
C ASN A 28 5.85 4.84 23.03
N ILE A 29 5.60 3.54 23.10
CA ILE A 29 4.42 2.89 22.52
C ILE A 29 3.37 2.80 23.63
N GLN A 30 2.35 3.66 23.57
CA GLN A 30 1.12 3.46 24.32
C GLN A 30 0.30 2.33 23.67
N ASP A 31 -0.16 1.39 24.48
CA ASP A 31 -0.92 0.21 24.07
C ASP A 31 -2.37 0.59 23.75
N ASP A 32 -2.62 0.99 22.50
CA ASP A 32 -3.96 1.34 22.02
C ASP A 32 -4.58 0.21 21.19
N SER A 33 -4.91 -0.90 21.84
CA SER A 33 -5.46 -2.10 21.19
C SER A 33 -6.90 -1.89 20.70
N VAL A 34 -7.11 -1.49 19.45
CA VAL A 34 -8.47 -1.41 18.83
C VAL A 34 -8.62 -2.33 17.62
N PHE A 35 -7.53 -2.75 16.97
CA PHE A 35 -7.57 -3.70 15.85
C PHE A 35 -6.76 -4.97 16.18
N SER A 36 -7.31 -5.74 17.12
CA SER A 36 -6.80 -7.05 17.48
C SER A 36 -7.91 -8.10 17.35
N PRO A 37 -7.59 -9.40 17.26
CA PRO A 37 -8.59 -10.46 17.31
C PRO A 37 -9.55 -10.35 18.51
N LYS A 38 -9.10 -9.76 19.63
CA LYS A 38 -9.95 -9.51 20.80
C LYS A 38 -11.05 -8.49 20.52
N ASN A 39 -10.76 -7.46 19.73
CA ASN A 39 -11.75 -6.45 19.35
C ASN A 39 -12.73 -6.97 18.30
N ILE A 40 -12.30 -7.84 17.40
CA ILE A 40 -13.22 -8.50 16.46
C ILE A 40 -14.30 -9.27 17.21
N ALA A 41 -13.93 -10.04 18.24
CA ALA A 41 -14.90 -10.76 19.06
C ALA A 41 -15.82 -9.80 19.84
N ALA A 42 -15.28 -8.67 20.34
CA ALA A 42 -16.08 -7.65 21.01
C ALA A 42 -17.06 -6.95 20.06
N ASP A 43 -16.64 -6.62 18.84
CA ASP A 43 -17.48 -5.98 17.83
C ASP A 43 -18.56 -6.95 17.32
N ASP A 44 -18.21 -8.22 17.08
CA ASP A 44 -19.16 -9.28 16.71
C ASP A 44 -20.23 -9.45 17.82
N ASN A 45 -19.82 -9.39 19.10
CA ASN A 45 -20.75 -9.40 20.25
C ASN A 45 -21.62 -8.14 20.32
N ILE A 46 -21.08 -6.95 20.02
CA ILE A 46 -21.86 -5.72 19.98
C ILE A 46 -22.95 -5.85 18.91
N ILE A 47 -22.59 -6.29 17.70
CA ILE A 47 -23.54 -6.47 16.59
C ILE A 47 -24.62 -7.50 16.95
N ALA A 48 -24.25 -8.63 17.55
CA ALA A 48 -25.20 -9.66 17.96
C ALA A 48 -26.24 -9.15 18.99
N ASN A 49 -25.89 -8.10 19.75
CA ASN A 49 -26.74 -7.51 20.79
C ASN A 49 -27.47 -6.24 20.32
N ILE A 50 -27.29 -5.77 19.08
CA ILE A 50 -28.10 -4.66 18.56
C ILE A 50 -29.54 -5.17 18.44
N PRO A 51 -30.52 -4.60 19.17
CA PRO A 51 -31.88 -5.11 19.20
C PRO A 51 -32.50 -5.07 17.81
N ASP A 52 -32.69 -6.26 17.24
CA ASP A 52 -33.28 -6.45 15.92
C ASP A 52 -34.81 -6.34 16.05
N LYS A 53 -35.33 -5.11 16.00
CA LYS A 53 -36.78 -4.88 15.91
C LYS A 53 -37.34 -5.13 14.51
N SER A 54 -36.50 -5.51 13.55
CA SER A 54 -36.90 -5.78 12.17
C SER A 54 -36.84 -7.28 11.93
N ASP A 55 -38.00 -7.92 11.90
CA ASP A 55 -38.14 -9.27 11.37
C ASP A 55 -37.40 -9.37 10.03
N HIS A 56 -36.74 -10.51 9.81
CA HIS A 56 -36.16 -10.84 8.51
C HIS A 56 -37.23 -10.63 7.43
N VAL A 57 -37.09 -9.60 6.61
CA VAL A 57 -37.82 -9.54 5.34
C VAL A 57 -37.15 -10.59 4.44
N HIS A 58 -37.51 -11.85 4.64
CA HIS A 58 -37.20 -12.90 3.68
C HIS A 58 -38.09 -12.64 2.47
N ILE A 59 -37.57 -11.90 1.50
CA ILE A 59 -38.29 -11.58 0.27
C ILE A 59 -38.46 -12.88 -0.53
N GLN A 60 -39.67 -13.40 -0.57
CA GLN A 60 -40.02 -14.63 -1.27
C GLN A 60 -40.74 -14.29 -2.58
N VAL A 61 -40.27 -14.87 -3.68
CA VAL A 61 -40.96 -14.80 -4.98
C VAL A 61 -42.31 -15.52 -4.88
N ALA A 62 -43.35 -14.95 -5.48
CA ALA A 62 -44.71 -15.52 -5.46
C ALA A 62 -44.75 -16.87 -6.18
N ASP A 63 -44.06 -16.95 -7.31
CA ASP A 63 -43.92 -18.15 -8.13
C ASP A 63 -42.49 -18.69 -8.07
N SER A 64 -42.29 -19.69 -7.22
CA SER A 64 -40.98 -20.35 -7.08
C SER A 64 -40.58 -21.19 -8.29
N GLN A 65 -41.53 -21.60 -9.15
CA GLN A 65 -41.27 -22.46 -10.31
C GLN A 65 -40.79 -21.66 -11.53
N ALA A 66 -41.16 -20.38 -11.61
CA ALA A 66 -40.74 -19.47 -12.68
C ALA A 66 -39.20 -19.40 -12.83
N PHE A 67 -38.43 -19.52 -11.75
CA PHE A 67 -36.96 -19.44 -11.80
C PHE A 67 -36.26 -20.78 -11.51
N ASN A 68 -36.83 -21.87 -12.05
CA ASN A 68 -36.19 -23.20 -12.01
C ASN A 68 -34.88 -23.25 -12.82
N ASP A 69 -34.09 -24.31 -12.61
CA ASP A 69 -32.76 -24.45 -13.24
C ASP A 69 -32.81 -24.43 -14.77
N SER A 70 -33.87 -24.99 -15.38
CA SER A 70 -34.04 -25.00 -16.84
C SER A 70 -34.22 -23.59 -17.39
N PHE A 71 -35.11 -22.79 -16.78
CA PHE A 71 -35.32 -21.40 -17.18
C PHE A 71 -34.04 -20.57 -17.00
N VAL A 72 -33.35 -20.71 -15.86
CA VAL A 72 -32.11 -19.97 -15.58
C VAL A 72 -31.03 -20.31 -16.61
N GLN A 73 -30.87 -21.59 -16.97
CA GLN A 73 -29.93 -22.01 -18.01
C GLN A 73 -30.31 -21.45 -19.38
N GLN A 74 -31.59 -21.50 -19.75
CA GLN A 74 -32.08 -20.98 -21.03
C GLN A 74 -31.89 -19.47 -21.14
N ARG A 75 -32.19 -18.71 -20.08
CA ARG A 75 -31.92 -17.27 -19.98
C ARG A 75 -30.44 -16.98 -20.23
N GLN A 76 -29.55 -17.73 -19.58
CA GLN A 76 -28.11 -17.53 -19.74
C GLN A 76 -27.62 -17.92 -21.15
N GLN A 77 -28.18 -18.98 -21.74
CA GLN A 77 -27.87 -19.38 -23.11
C GLN A 77 -28.28 -18.31 -24.12
N ALA A 78 -29.46 -17.70 -23.96
CA ALA A 78 -29.91 -16.59 -24.79
C ALA A 78 -28.96 -15.39 -24.69
N ILE A 79 -28.62 -14.98 -23.45
CA ILE A 79 -27.68 -13.88 -23.17
C ILE A 79 -26.32 -14.11 -23.86
N ASN A 80 -25.77 -15.32 -23.72
CA ASN A 80 -24.46 -15.68 -24.23
C ASN A 80 -24.44 -16.02 -25.73
N ASN A 81 -25.59 -16.00 -26.41
CA ASN A 81 -25.68 -16.42 -27.81
C ASN A 81 -25.10 -15.35 -28.76
N ARG A 82 -23.82 -15.51 -29.11
CA ARG A 82 -23.12 -14.61 -30.04
C ARG A 82 -23.78 -14.53 -31.41
N SER A 83 -24.38 -15.61 -31.90
CA SER A 83 -25.08 -15.58 -33.19
C SER A 83 -26.27 -14.64 -33.14
N TYR A 84 -27.03 -14.62 -32.04
CA TYR A 84 -28.14 -13.67 -31.87
C TYR A 84 -27.60 -12.25 -31.85
N GLN A 85 -26.56 -12.01 -31.07
CA GLN A 85 -25.93 -10.70 -30.96
C GLN A 85 -25.48 -10.15 -32.32
N THR A 86 -24.71 -10.93 -33.08
CA THR A 86 -24.20 -10.54 -34.41
C THR A 86 -25.33 -10.34 -35.42
N THR A 87 -26.32 -11.23 -35.47
CA THR A 87 -27.44 -11.09 -36.40
C THR A 87 -28.28 -9.85 -36.08
N VAL A 88 -28.65 -9.65 -34.81
CA VAL A 88 -29.49 -8.51 -34.40
C VAL A 88 -28.77 -7.18 -34.62
N GLN A 89 -27.47 -7.11 -34.37
CA GLN A 89 -26.66 -5.90 -34.64
C GLN A 89 -26.54 -5.57 -36.12
N SER A 90 -26.63 -6.55 -37.02
CA SER A 90 -26.57 -6.31 -38.46
C SER A 90 -27.84 -5.67 -39.03
N TRP A 91 -28.94 -5.66 -38.27
CA TRP A 91 -30.22 -5.15 -38.75
C TRP A 91 -30.23 -3.62 -38.88
N GLN A 92 -30.72 -3.15 -40.02
CA GLN A 92 -30.93 -1.72 -40.31
C GLN A 92 -32.37 -1.50 -40.77
N PRO A 93 -33.38 -1.70 -39.89
CA PRO A 93 -34.78 -1.53 -40.24
C PRO A 93 -35.07 -0.06 -40.56
N LYS A 94 -35.80 0.17 -41.66
CA LYS A 94 -36.21 1.50 -42.14
C LYS A 94 -37.54 1.96 -41.54
N SER A 95 -38.31 1.03 -40.97
CA SER A 95 -39.56 1.31 -40.27
C SER A 95 -39.72 0.38 -39.07
N LEU A 96 -40.53 0.78 -38.10
CA LEU A 96 -40.84 -0.03 -36.93
C LEU A 96 -41.51 -1.36 -37.33
N GLN A 97 -42.38 -1.33 -38.35
CA GLN A 97 -42.99 -2.52 -38.95
C GLN A 97 -41.94 -3.50 -39.50
N GLN A 98 -40.94 -2.99 -40.24
CA GLN A 98 -39.86 -3.83 -40.76
C GLN A 98 -39.02 -4.46 -39.64
N LEU A 99 -38.77 -3.73 -38.55
CA LEU A 99 -38.11 -4.29 -37.37
C LEU A 99 -38.92 -5.44 -36.78
N ALA A 100 -40.22 -5.25 -36.58
CA ALA A 100 -41.10 -6.28 -36.06
C ALA A 100 -41.10 -7.54 -36.94
N GLU A 101 -41.12 -7.38 -38.27
CA GLU A 101 -41.02 -8.47 -39.24
C GLU A 101 -39.68 -9.22 -39.16
N LEU A 102 -38.56 -8.49 -39.04
CA LEU A 102 -37.22 -9.09 -38.87
C LEU A 102 -37.15 -9.91 -37.58
N ILE A 103 -37.63 -9.35 -36.46
CA ILE A 103 -37.68 -10.04 -35.17
C ILE A 103 -38.57 -11.28 -35.28
N LYS A 104 -39.76 -11.16 -35.87
CA LYS A 104 -40.72 -12.27 -36.02
C LYS A 104 -40.15 -13.40 -36.91
N ALA A 105 -39.51 -13.05 -38.01
CA ALA A 105 -38.89 -14.01 -38.91
C ALA A 105 -37.69 -14.71 -38.24
N PHE A 106 -36.81 -13.94 -37.61
CA PHE A 106 -35.63 -14.49 -36.94
C PHE A 106 -36.02 -15.32 -35.72
N SER A 107 -37.06 -14.96 -34.99
CA SER A 107 -37.45 -15.65 -33.76
C SER A 107 -38.38 -16.86 -33.95
N LYS A 108 -38.78 -17.15 -35.20
CA LYS A 108 -39.59 -18.32 -35.55
C LYS A 108 -38.90 -19.62 -35.11
N GLY A 109 -39.65 -20.48 -34.42
CA GLY A 109 -39.15 -21.77 -33.92
C GLY A 109 -38.20 -21.67 -32.71
N LYS A 110 -37.90 -20.46 -32.22
CA LYS A 110 -37.14 -20.25 -30.99
C LYS A 110 -38.06 -20.20 -29.78
N SER A 111 -37.47 -20.39 -28.60
CA SER A 111 -38.20 -20.31 -27.33
C SER A 111 -38.72 -18.90 -27.05
N LEU A 112 -39.66 -18.78 -26.11
CA LEU A 112 -40.16 -17.47 -25.66
C LEU A 112 -39.04 -16.63 -25.01
N VAL A 113 -38.16 -17.26 -24.23
CA VAL A 113 -36.97 -16.58 -23.66
C VAL A 113 -36.10 -15.97 -24.76
N ASP A 114 -35.79 -16.73 -25.82
CA ASP A 114 -34.99 -16.22 -26.95
C ASP A 114 -35.68 -15.05 -27.67
N ARG A 115 -37.00 -15.14 -27.87
CA ARG A 115 -37.80 -14.07 -28.50
C ARG A 115 -37.69 -12.77 -27.69
N HIS A 116 -37.89 -12.85 -26.38
CA HIS A 116 -37.76 -11.69 -25.50
C HIS A 116 -36.33 -11.15 -25.46
N TRP A 117 -35.32 -12.01 -25.49
CA TRP A 117 -33.92 -11.57 -25.55
C TRP A 117 -33.61 -10.82 -26.84
N ILE A 118 -34.10 -11.29 -27.99
CA ILE A 118 -33.90 -10.62 -29.29
C ILE A 118 -34.49 -9.20 -29.26
N ILE A 119 -35.69 -9.04 -28.72
CA ILE A 119 -36.33 -7.71 -28.56
C ILE A 119 -35.51 -6.84 -27.62
N PHE A 120 -35.21 -7.34 -26.42
CA PHE A 120 -34.46 -6.62 -25.39
C PHE A 120 -33.10 -6.15 -25.91
N TYR A 121 -32.35 -7.06 -26.54
CA TYR A 121 -31.02 -6.81 -27.05
C TYR A 121 -31.02 -5.79 -28.19
N TRP A 122 -32.00 -5.85 -29.09
CA TRP A 122 -32.11 -4.84 -30.15
C TRP A 122 -32.35 -3.46 -29.54
N ILE A 123 -33.29 -3.32 -28.60
CA ILE A 123 -33.55 -2.04 -27.93
C ILE A 123 -32.29 -1.55 -27.21
N ALA A 124 -31.64 -2.43 -26.43
CA ALA A 124 -30.44 -2.12 -25.66
C ALA A 124 -29.25 -1.64 -26.50
N CYS A 125 -29.16 -2.09 -27.74
CA CYS A 125 -28.10 -1.69 -28.66
C CYS A 125 -28.45 -0.49 -29.54
N ASN A 126 -29.73 -0.12 -29.69
CA ASN A 126 -30.17 0.85 -30.70
C ASN A 126 -30.89 2.09 -30.17
N ILE A 127 -31.35 2.10 -28.91
CA ILE A 127 -32.07 3.25 -28.33
C ILE A 127 -31.17 3.91 -27.27
N ASP A 128 -30.96 5.22 -27.39
CA ASP A 128 -30.23 6.04 -26.41
C ASP A 128 -31.19 6.60 -25.37
N TYR A 129 -30.73 6.80 -24.13
CA TYR A 129 -31.54 7.50 -23.13
C TYR A 129 -31.57 9.01 -23.44
N ASP A 130 -32.77 9.59 -23.51
CA ASP A 130 -32.97 11.00 -23.83
C ASP A 130 -32.77 11.88 -22.58
N THR A 131 -31.50 12.10 -22.22
CA THR A 131 -31.10 12.93 -21.07
C THR A 131 -31.59 14.36 -21.19
N GLU A 132 -31.62 14.92 -22.40
CA GLU A 132 -32.05 16.30 -22.65
C GLU A 132 -33.53 16.48 -22.29
N SER A 133 -34.39 15.62 -22.83
CA SER A 133 -35.82 15.60 -22.50
C SER A 133 -36.06 15.34 -21.01
N TYR A 134 -35.33 14.39 -20.42
CA TYR A 134 -35.46 14.02 -19.01
C TYR A 134 -35.13 15.20 -18.07
N PHE A 135 -33.97 15.84 -18.25
CA PHE A 135 -33.55 16.93 -17.36
C PHE A 135 -34.30 18.24 -17.59
N SER A 136 -34.74 18.51 -18.83
CA SER A 136 -35.58 19.68 -19.13
C SER A 136 -37.05 19.47 -18.76
N LYS A 137 -37.47 18.24 -18.47
CA LYS A 137 -38.88 17.82 -18.33
C LYS A 137 -39.74 18.16 -19.57
N ASN A 138 -39.11 18.33 -20.74
CA ASN A 138 -39.78 18.61 -22.00
C ASN A 138 -39.69 17.38 -22.92
N TYR A 139 -40.50 16.37 -22.61
CA TYR A 139 -40.47 15.07 -23.28
C TYR A 139 -40.87 15.18 -24.75
N LYS A 140 -40.02 14.63 -25.64
CA LYS A 140 -40.38 14.36 -27.04
C LYS A 140 -41.35 13.19 -27.15
N ASP A 141 -41.67 12.78 -28.38
CA ASP A 141 -42.53 11.64 -28.68
C ASP A 141 -42.01 10.33 -28.06
N GLN A 142 -42.71 9.84 -27.03
CA GLN A 142 -42.43 8.57 -26.32
C GLN A 142 -43.28 7.39 -26.83
N THR A 143 -43.94 7.52 -27.98
CA THR A 143 -44.59 6.37 -28.64
C THR A 143 -43.54 5.41 -29.20
N ALA A 144 -43.92 4.15 -29.45
CA ALA A 144 -43.01 3.18 -30.05
C ALA A 144 -42.44 3.67 -31.40
N GLU A 145 -43.28 4.32 -32.22
CA GLU A 145 -42.86 4.90 -33.51
C GLU A 145 -41.87 6.05 -33.32
N GLY A 146 -42.15 6.97 -32.38
CA GLY A 146 -41.27 8.08 -32.03
C GLY A 146 -39.89 7.60 -31.57
N VAL A 147 -39.86 6.70 -30.59
CA VAL A 147 -38.62 6.15 -30.02
C VAL A 147 -37.82 5.39 -31.08
N PHE A 148 -38.49 4.58 -31.92
CA PHE A 148 -37.84 3.88 -33.02
C PHE A 148 -37.23 4.85 -34.04
N ARG A 149 -37.97 5.91 -34.40
CA ARG A 149 -37.56 6.91 -35.40
C ARG A 149 -36.40 7.76 -34.92
N PHE A 150 -36.45 8.25 -33.69
CA PHE A 150 -35.44 9.15 -33.12
C PHE A 150 -34.28 8.40 -32.48
N LYS A 151 -34.40 7.07 -32.30
CA LYS A 151 -33.43 6.23 -31.58
C LYS A 151 -33.17 6.72 -30.16
N LYS A 152 -34.15 7.39 -29.56
CA LYS A 152 -34.05 8.05 -28.25
C LYS A 152 -35.38 7.97 -27.51
N GLY A 153 -35.32 7.75 -26.20
CA GLY A 153 -36.49 7.76 -25.33
C GLY A 153 -36.13 7.90 -23.86
N VAL A 154 -37.12 8.18 -23.02
CA VAL A 154 -37.04 8.00 -21.55
C VAL A 154 -37.71 6.68 -21.17
N CYS A 155 -37.73 6.30 -19.89
CA CYS A 155 -38.26 5.01 -19.40
C CYS A 155 -39.60 4.59 -20.03
N ALA A 156 -40.59 5.50 -20.09
CA ALA A 156 -41.87 5.24 -20.74
C ALA A 156 -41.74 4.88 -22.24
N GLY A 157 -40.83 5.55 -22.96
CA GLY A 157 -40.57 5.28 -24.37
C GLY A 157 -39.97 3.89 -24.62
N TYR A 158 -39.04 3.47 -23.76
CA TYR A 158 -38.49 2.11 -23.78
C TYR A 158 -39.58 1.07 -23.53
N ALA A 159 -40.39 1.26 -22.49
CA ALA A 159 -41.47 0.34 -22.13
C ALA A 159 -42.54 0.22 -23.23
N ASN A 160 -42.89 1.34 -23.87
CA ASN A 160 -43.83 1.39 -24.99
C ASN A 160 -43.30 0.65 -26.23
N LEU A 161 -42.04 0.88 -26.60
CA LEU A 161 -41.42 0.20 -27.74
C LEU A 161 -41.32 -1.32 -27.50
N TYR A 162 -40.93 -1.73 -26.28
CA TYR A 162 -40.85 -3.14 -25.92
C TYR A 162 -42.22 -3.83 -25.99
N LYS A 163 -43.26 -3.21 -25.42
CA LYS A 163 -44.65 -3.67 -25.48
C LYS A 163 -45.14 -3.82 -26.92
N TYR A 164 -44.92 -2.80 -27.76
CA TYR A 164 -45.32 -2.84 -29.17
C TYR A 164 -44.70 -4.03 -29.90
N LEU A 165 -43.39 -4.27 -29.72
CA LEU A 165 -42.71 -5.39 -30.38
C LEU A 165 -43.22 -6.75 -29.88
N CYS A 166 -43.54 -6.87 -28.59
CA CYS A 166 -44.18 -8.06 -28.03
C CYS A 166 -45.55 -8.32 -28.66
N ASP A 167 -46.37 -7.27 -28.82
CA ASP A 167 -47.69 -7.38 -29.44
C ASP A 167 -47.62 -7.86 -30.90
N GLN A 168 -46.62 -7.41 -31.66
CA GLN A 168 -46.39 -7.88 -33.04
C GLN A 168 -45.98 -9.36 -33.12
N LEU A 169 -45.37 -9.87 -32.06
CA LEU A 169 -45.00 -11.28 -31.91
C LEU A 169 -46.12 -12.13 -31.29
N GLY A 170 -47.18 -11.50 -30.78
CA GLY A 170 -48.27 -12.18 -30.08
C GLY A 170 -47.84 -12.79 -28.74
N VAL A 171 -46.85 -12.18 -28.07
CA VAL A 171 -46.40 -12.60 -26.73
C VAL A 171 -46.92 -11.63 -25.67
N PRO A 172 -47.52 -12.10 -24.56
CA PRO A 172 -48.08 -11.22 -23.54
C PRO A 172 -47.01 -10.36 -22.89
N CYS A 173 -47.32 -9.07 -22.76
CA CYS A 173 -46.44 -8.08 -22.17
C CYS A 173 -47.30 -6.98 -21.56
N GLU A 174 -46.94 -6.50 -20.38
CA GLU A 174 -47.63 -5.42 -19.67
C GLU A 174 -46.64 -4.30 -19.36
N ILE A 175 -47.13 -3.07 -19.32
CA ILE A 175 -46.35 -1.91 -18.87
C ILE A 175 -46.58 -1.74 -17.37
N ILE A 176 -45.50 -1.65 -16.61
CA ILE A 176 -45.51 -1.39 -15.17
C ILE A 176 -45.05 0.04 -14.94
N SER A 177 -45.85 0.81 -14.19
CA SER A 177 -45.44 2.09 -13.61
C SER A 177 -45.05 1.89 -12.14
N GLY A 178 -44.07 2.66 -11.66
CA GLY A 178 -43.62 2.58 -10.28
C GLY A 178 -42.48 3.54 -9.95
N TYR A 179 -41.67 3.13 -8.99
CA TYR A 179 -40.61 3.95 -8.39
C TYR A 179 -39.25 3.27 -8.53
N ALA A 180 -38.18 4.02 -8.81
CA ALA A 180 -36.84 3.47 -8.92
C ALA A 180 -35.81 4.19 -8.04
N LYS A 181 -34.90 3.44 -7.39
CA LYS A 181 -33.72 3.99 -6.68
C LYS A 181 -32.61 4.35 -7.65
N GLY A 182 -32.95 5.12 -8.68
CA GLY A 182 -32.07 5.52 -9.77
C GLY A 182 -31.47 6.91 -9.60
N TYR A 183 -31.01 7.48 -10.72
CA TYR A 183 -30.52 8.85 -10.76
C TYR A 183 -31.59 9.83 -10.26
N GLY A 184 -31.23 10.67 -9.28
CA GLY A 184 -32.15 11.68 -8.72
C GLY A 184 -33.01 11.20 -7.54
N PHE A 185 -32.93 9.92 -7.17
CA PHE A 185 -33.58 9.41 -5.97
C PHE A 185 -32.92 9.99 -4.70
N ASP A 186 -33.65 10.83 -3.97
CA ASP A 186 -33.21 11.44 -2.71
C ASP A 186 -33.92 10.80 -1.51
N ASP A 187 -33.24 9.89 -0.82
CA ASP A 187 -33.73 9.25 0.40
C ASP A 187 -33.51 10.09 1.67
N ARG A 188 -32.84 11.24 1.58
CA ARG A 188 -32.41 12.01 2.77
C ARG A 188 -33.56 12.60 3.58
N ASN A 189 -34.72 12.78 2.94
CA ASN A 189 -35.89 13.40 3.57
C ASN A 189 -36.98 12.41 3.97
N GLY A 190 -36.84 11.10 3.67
CA GLY A 190 -37.87 10.09 3.95
C GLY A 190 -39.24 10.38 3.34
N ALA A 191 -39.33 11.37 2.44
CA ALA A 191 -40.57 11.76 1.80
C ALA A 191 -40.96 10.67 0.80
N THR A 192 -42.18 10.15 0.95
CA THR A 192 -42.75 9.25 -0.04
C THR A 192 -42.90 10.01 -1.36
N PRO A 193 -42.32 9.51 -2.48
CA PRO A 193 -42.54 10.12 -3.77
C PRO A 193 -44.03 10.18 -4.07
N MET A 194 -44.54 11.36 -4.45
CA MET A 194 -45.98 11.58 -4.65
C MET A 194 -46.50 10.97 -5.96
N GLU A 195 -45.63 10.72 -6.94
CA GLU A 195 -45.96 10.20 -8.27
C GLU A 195 -44.93 9.15 -8.70
N THR A 196 -45.34 8.21 -9.55
CA THR A 196 -44.43 7.22 -10.17
C THR A 196 -43.37 7.93 -11.02
N ASP A 197 -42.10 7.56 -10.86
CA ASP A 197 -40.98 8.17 -11.58
C ASP A 197 -40.33 7.24 -12.61
N HIS A 198 -40.82 6.01 -12.73
CA HIS A 198 -40.26 4.99 -13.60
C HIS A 198 -41.30 4.09 -14.26
N ALA A 199 -40.95 3.54 -15.42
CA ALA A 199 -41.78 2.61 -16.17
C ALA A 199 -40.93 1.51 -16.82
N TRP A 200 -41.41 0.27 -16.76
CA TRP A 200 -40.76 -0.92 -17.32
C TRP A 200 -41.82 -1.96 -17.75
N ASN A 201 -41.44 -3.22 -18.00
CA ASN A 201 -42.39 -4.24 -18.47
C ASN A 201 -42.46 -5.49 -17.59
N ALA A 202 -43.59 -6.19 -17.69
CA ALA A 202 -43.76 -7.59 -17.29
C ALA A 202 -44.04 -8.43 -18.53
N VAL A 203 -43.54 -9.66 -18.61
CA VAL A 203 -43.79 -10.57 -19.73
C VAL A 203 -44.20 -11.94 -19.23
N GLU A 204 -45.04 -12.64 -19.99
CA GLU A 204 -45.47 -14.00 -19.68
C GLU A 204 -44.70 -15.01 -20.52
N ILE A 205 -44.08 -15.99 -19.87
CA ILE A 205 -43.34 -17.09 -20.50
C ILE A 205 -43.78 -18.39 -19.83
N ASP A 206 -44.38 -19.28 -20.62
CA ASP A 206 -44.85 -20.60 -20.16
C ASP A 206 -45.70 -20.53 -18.88
N ASP A 207 -46.73 -19.68 -18.89
CA ASP A 207 -47.68 -19.41 -17.78
C ASP A 207 -47.07 -18.74 -16.53
N HIS A 208 -45.84 -18.25 -16.64
CA HIS A 208 -45.14 -17.53 -15.57
C HIS A 208 -44.86 -16.07 -15.96
N TRP A 209 -45.03 -15.14 -15.02
CA TRP A 209 -44.72 -13.72 -15.22
C TRP A 209 -43.29 -13.39 -14.79
N TYR A 210 -42.61 -12.55 -15.58
CA TYR A 210 -41.25 -12.10 -15.35
C TYR A 210 -41.15 -10.59 -15.55
N LEU A 211 -40.26 -9.93 -14.80
CA LEU A 211 -39.98 -8.50 -14.98
C LEU A 211 -38.98 -8.29 -16.11
N MET A 212 -39.00 -7.12 -16.75
CA MET A 212 -38.10 -6.76 -17.84
C MET A 212 -37.82 -5.26 -17.80
N GLU A 213 -36.54 -4.87 -17.73
CA GLU A 213 -36.16 -3.46 -17.71
C GLU A 213 -35.18 -3.14 -18.85
N SER A 214 -35.71 -2.69 -20.00
CA SER A 214 -34.89 -2.36 -21.17
C SER A 214 -34.16 -1.02 -21.05
N THR A 215 -34.60 -0.07 -20.22
CA THR A 215 -33.99 1.26 -20.08
C THR A 215 -32.60 1.17 -19.43
N TRP A 216 -32.50 0.62 -18.23
CA TRP A 216 -31.28 0.35 -17.48
C TRP A 216 -30.53 -0.84 -18.06
N GLY A 217 -31.22 -1.71 -18.80
CA GLY A 217 -30.60 -2.73 -19.66
C GLY A 217 -29.77 -2.16 -20.81
N SER A 218 -30.04 -0.93 -21.24
CA SER A 218 -29.37 -0.28 -22.37
C SER A 218 -28.09 0.49 -21.99
N GLY A 219 -27.99 0.95 -20.75
CA GLY A 219 -26.88 1.77 -20.28
C GLY A 219 -27.17 2.51 -18.99
N HIS A 220 -26.33 3.48 -18.67
CA HIS A 220 -26.42 4.28 -17.44
C HIS A 220 -26.02 5.75 -17.68
N LEU A 221 -26.16 6.58 -16.65
CA LEU A 221 -25.69 7.97 -16.69
C LEU A 221 -24.34 8.07 -15.98
N ASN A 222 -23.38 8.78 -16.58
CA ASN A 222 -22.12 9.11 -15.93
C ASN A 222 -22.25 10.32 -14.98
N ASP A 223 -21.17 10.67 -14.28
CA ASP A 223 -21.14 11.79 -13.32
C ASP A 223 -21.48 13.15 -13.95
N LYS A 224 -21.33 13.29 -15.28
CA LYS A 224 -21.68 14.49 -16.05
C LYS A 224 -23.13 14.46 -16.56
N LYS A 225 -23.93 13.49 -16.10
CA LYS A 225 -25.32 13.25 -16.50
C LYS A 225 -25.48 12.92 -17.99
N GLN A 226 -24.45 12.35 -18.60
CA GLN A 226 -24.48 11.92 -19.99
C GLN A 226 -24.79 10.42 -20.05
N TYR A 227 -25.58 10.02 -21.04
CA TYR A 227 -25.89 8.61 -21.27
C TYR A 227 -24.68 7.88 -21.85
N GLU A 228 -24.31 6.77 -21.21
CA GLU A 228 -23.32 5.82 -21.67
C GLU A 228 -24.02 4.48 -21.95
N ARG A 229 -24.01 4.08 -23.22
CA ARG A 229 -24.58 2.80 -23.65
C ARG A 229 -23.68 1.66 -23.17
N GLU A 230 -24.23 0.80 -22.34
CA GLU A 230 -23.59 -0.41 -21.84
C GLU A 230 -24.67 -1.46 -21.60
N LEU A 231 -24.59 -2.59 -22.30
CA LEU A 231 -25.56 -3.66 -22.14
C LEU A 231 -25.48 -4.26 -20.73
N ALA A 232 -26.52 -4.05 -19.94
CA ALA A 232 -26.67 -4.62 -18.61
C ALA A 232 -27.67 -5.80 -18.65
N SER A 233 -27.17 -6.98 -19.03
CA SER A 233 -27.99 -8.19 -19.19
C SER A 233 -28.72 -8.67 -17.91
N TYR A 234 -28.31 -8.20 -16.73
CA TYR A 234 -29.04 -8.40 -15.47
C TYR A 234 -30.52 -8.05 -15.62
N TYR A 235 -30.85 -6.93 -16.27
CA TYR A 235 -32.23 -6.44 -16.40
C TYR A 235 -33.09 -7.22 -17.41
N PHE A 236 -32.52 -8.21 -18.09
CA PHE A 236 -33.29 -9.19 -18.85
C PHE A 236 -33.82 -10.28 -17.92
N LEU A 237 -35.13 -10.28 -17.63
CA LEU A 237 -35.76 -11.28 -16.75
C LEU A 237 -35.09 -11.44 -15.36
N PRO A 238 -34.81 -10.34 -14.62
CA PRO A 238 -34.21 -10.43 -13.28
C PRO A 238 -35.17 -11.12 -12.30
N ARG A 239 -34.62 -11.68 -11.21
CA ARG A 239 -35.45 -12.24 -10.15
C ARG A 239 -36.20 -11.11 -9.42
N PRO A 240 -37.50 -11.27 -9.09
CA PRO A 240 -38.27 -10.21 -8.43
C PRO A 240 -37.74 -9.84 -7.04
N ASN A 241 -37.21 -10.81 -6.31
CA ASN A 241 -36.58 -10.59 -5.00
C ASN A 241 -35.22 -9.87 -5.07
N GLU A 242 -34.65 -9.70 -6.25
CA GLU A 242 -33.46 -8.87 -6.51
C GLU A 242 -33.89 -7.48 -7.00
N MET A 243 -34.81 -7.44 -7.99
CA MET A 243 -35.29 -6.20 -8.61
C MET A 243 -36.00 -5.26 -7.62
N ILE A 244 -36.70 -5.80 -6.62
CA ILE A 244 -37.42 -5.01 -5.60
C ILE A 244 -36.50 -4.10 -4.76
N TYR A 245 -35.18 -4.36 -4.72
CA TYR A 245 -34.24 -3.48 -4.03
C TYR A 245 -34.07 -2.13 -4.73
N HIS A 246 -34.42 -2.04 -6.02
CA HIS A 246 -34.22 -0.84 -6.83
C HIS A 246 -35.41 -0.47 -7.73
N HIS A 247 -36.46 -1.30 -7.84
CA HIS A 247 -37.74 -0.99 -8.48
C HIS A 247 -38.93 -1.42 -7.61
N LEU A 248 -39.81 -0.48 -7.27
CA LEU A 248 -41.07 -0.74 -6.58
C LEU A 248 -42.25 -0.44 -7.52
N PRO A 249 -42.95 -1.46 -8.04
CA PRO A 249 -44.21 -1.27 -8.76
C PRO A 249 -45.25 -0.50 -7.94
N GLU A 250 -46.02 0.37 -8.60
CA GLU A 250 -47.18 1.04 -8.00
C GLU A 250 -48.29 0.03 -7.66
N ASP A 251 -48.61 -0.88 -8.61
CA ASP A 251 -49.53 -2.01 -8.36
C ASP A 251 -48.76 -3.15 -7.68
N PRO A 252 -49.10 -3.51 -6.43
CA PRO A 252 -48.38 -4.53 -5.67
C PRO A 252 -48.34 -5.91 -6.34
N LYS A 253 -49.28 -6.25 -7.24
CA LYS A 253 -49.29 -7.54 -7.94
C LYS A 253 -48.04 -7.72 -8.81
N TRP A 254 -47.53 -6.63 -9.38
CA TRP A 254 -46.36 -6.63 -10.26
C TRP A 254 -45.04 -6.73 -9.51
N GLN A 255 -45.07 -6.79 -8.18
CA GLN A 255 -43.87 -7.15 -7.43
C GLN A 255 -43.49 -8.61 -7.63
N LEU A 256 -44.46 -9.46 -8.00
CA LEU A 256 -44.27 -10.92 -8.14
C LEU A 256 -43.67 -11.54 -6.88
N LEU A 257 -44.01 -10.98 -5.72
CA LEU A 257 -43.61 -11.43 -4.39
C LEU A 257 -44.81 -12.02 -3.65
N LYS A 258 -44.54 -13.02 -2.82
CA LYS A 258 -45.56 -13.64 -1.95
C LYS A 258 -46.16 -12.65 -0.96
N SER A 259 -45.35 -11.70 -0.50
CA SER A 259 -45.74 -10.60 0.38
C SER A 259 -45.20 -9.30 -0.21
N PRO A 260 -46.07 -8.43 -0.76
CA PRO A 260 -45.62 -7.18 -1.35
C PRO A 260 -44.99 -6.24 -0.31
N ILE A 261 -43.86 -5.65 -0.70
CA ILE A 261 -43.15 -4.61 0.03
C ILE A 261 -43.90 -3.29 -0.11
N LYS A 262 -44.08 -2.58 1.00
CA LYS A 262 -44.69 -1.25 1.04
C LYS A 262 -43.65 -0.17 0.78
N MET A 263 -44.11 1.02 0.39
CA MET A 263 -43.22 2.16 0.16
C MET A 263 -42.36 2.48 1.38
N GLU A 264 -42.90 2.45 2.60
CA GLU A 264 -42.13 2.77 3.81
C GLU A 264 -41.01 1.76 4.08
N GLU A 265 -41.22 0.49 3.72
CA GLU A 265 -40.21 -0.57 3.80
C GLU A 265 -39.17 -0.40 2.70
N TYR A 266 -39.60 -0.13 1.46
CA TYR A 266 -38.73 0.11 0.32
C TYR A 266 -37.76 1.28 0.57
N LEU A 267 -38.23 2.38 1.17
CA LEU A 267 -37.39 3.53 1.53
C LEU A 267 -36.33 3.21 2.60
N GLN A 268 -36.56 2.17 3.40
CA GLN A 268 -35.61 1.69 4.42
C GLN A 268 -34.65 0.62 3.87
N MET A 269 -34.98 -0.06 2.77
CA MET A 269 -34.14 -1.11 2.21
C MET A 269 -32.83 -0.56 1.63
N PRO A 270 -31.70 -1.29 1.75
CA PRO A 270 -30.41 -0.88 1.20
C PRO A 270 -30.47 -0.69 -0.31
N LYS A 271 -29.59 0.17 -0.85
CA LYS A 271 -29.42 0.35 -2.29
C LYS A 271 -28.46 -0.72 -2.80
N LEU A 272 -29.01 -1.84 -3.28
CA LEU A 272 -28.25 -2.92 -3.89
C LEU A 272 -28.22 -2.73 -5.42
N ARG A 273 -27.03 -2.87 -6.02
CA ARG A 273 -26.83 -2.78 -7.47
C ARG A 273 -26.73 -4.17 -8.09
N PRO A 274 -26.98 -4.35 -9.41
CA PRO A 274 -26.90 -5.64 -10.09
C PRO A 274 -25.67 -6.49 -9.74
N LEU A 275 -24.49 -5.88 -9.70
CA LEU A 275 -23.23 -6.56 -9.42
C LEU A 275 -23.19 -7.20 -8.02
N TYR A 276 -23.97 -6.71 -7.05
CA TYR A 276 -24.12 -7.34 -5.75
C TYR A 276 -24.68 -8.77 -5.87
N PHE A 277 -25.68 -8.95 -6.74
CA PHE A 277 -26.32 -10.24 -6.99
C PHE A 277 -25.45 -11.14 -7.85
N ASP A 278 -24.80 -10.59 -8.88
CA ASP A 278 -23.84 -11.33 -9.72
C ASP A 278 -22.68 -11.91 -8.90
N LEU A 279 -22.16 -11.13 -7.94
CA LEU A 279 -21.11 -11.56 -7.00
C LEU A 279 -21.64 -12.40 -5.82
N LYS A 280 -22.96 -12.67 -5.77
CA LYS A 280 -23.63 -13.46 -4.74
C LYS A 280 -23.32 -12.98 -3.31
N LEU A 281 -23.33 -11.67 -3.12
CA LEU A 281 -23.04 -11.07 -1.82
C LEU A 281 -24.23 -11.24 -0.87
N GLU A 282 -23.94 -11.36 0.43
CA GLU A 282 -24.95 -11.37 1.49
C GLU A 282 -24.65 -10.25 2.49
N LEU A 283 -25.54 -9.28 2.63
CA LEU A 283 -25.46 -8.22 3.61
C LEU A 283 -25.87 -8.75 4.99
N VAL A 284 -24.87 -9.13 5.78
CA VAL A 284 -25.05 -9.67 7.13
C VAL A 284 -25.38 -8.56 8.13
N ASN A 285 -24.76 -7.39 7.96
CA ASN A 285 -25.03 -6.19 8.76
C ASN A 285 -24.73 -4.91 7.94
N PRO A 286 -25.61 -3.90 7.95
CA PRO A 286 -26.93 -3.87 8.58
C PRO A 286 -27.93 -4.80 7.88
N ARG A 287 -28.86 -5.39 8.64
CA ARG A 287 -29.92 -6.21 8.04
C ARG A 287 -30.99 -5.34 7.42
N ASN A 288 -31.18 -5.43 6.10
CA ASN A 288 -32.25 -4.77 5.32
C ASN A 288 -32.48 -3.28 5.64
N LYS A 289 -31.41 -2.54 6.01
CA LYS A 289 -31.46 -1.11 6.29
C LYS A 289 -30.48 -0.35 5.42
N ASN A 290 -30.91 0.77 4.87
CA ASN A 290 -30.07 1.73 4.15
C ASN A 290 -29.32 2.66 5.11
N VAL A 291 -29.85 2.95 6.29
CA VAL A 291 -29.22 3.82 7.29
C VAL A 291 -28.55 3.01 8.40
N ILE A 292 -27.29 3.34 8.70
CA ILE A 292 -26.54 2.81 9.83
C ILE A 292 -26.06 3.92 10.75
N SER A 293 -25.70 3.54 11.98
CA SER A 293 -25.07 4.43 12.96
C SER A 293 -23.71 3.87 13.37
N LEU A 294 -22.94 4.68 14.11
CA LEU A 294 -21.73 4.20 14.78
C LEU A 294 -22.07 3.03 15.71
N LEU A 295 -21.14 2.08 15.84
CA LEU A 295 -21.29 1.02 16.83
C LEU A 295 -21.32 1.64 18.24
N PRO A 296 -22.17 1.12 19.15
CA PRO A 296 -22.23 1.60 20.54
C PRO A 296 -20.84 1.69 21.20
N GLY A 297 -20.48 2.88 21.69
CA GLY A 297 -19.20 3.13 22.35
C GLY A 297 -17.98 3.17 21.42
N LYS A 298 -18.17 3.13 20.09
CA LYS A 298 -17.10 3.18 19.09
C LYS A 298 -17.18 4.48 18.27
N SER A 299 -16.05 4.81 17.66
CA SER A 299 -15.88 5.96 16.74
C SER A 299 -16.11 5.60 15.27
N TYR A 300 -16.48 4.35 14.99
CA TYR A 300 -16.70 3.83 13.64
C TYR A 300 -18.00 3.03 13.55
N ALA A 301 -18.52 2.92 12.34
CA ALA A 301 -19.57 1.99 11.95
C ALA A 301 -18.95 0.74 11.29
N MET A 302 -19.74 -0.34 11.21
CA MET A 302 -19.30 -1.59 10.58
C MET A 302 -20.38 -2.17 9.66
N VAL A 303 -19.97 -2.56 8.47
CA VAL A 303 -20.76 -3.32 7.50
C VAL A 303 -20.14 -4.70 7.35
N LEU A 304 -20.97 -5.75 7.40
CA LEU A 304 -20.57 -7.13 7.25
C LEU A 304 -21.17 -7.71 5.96
N LEU A 305 -20.32 -8.24 5.09
CA LEU A 305 -20.71 -8.83 3.81
C LEU A 305 -20.15 -10.25 3.69
N ARG A 306 -20.99 -11.25 3.42
CA ARG A 306 -20.50 -12.57 3.00
C ARG A 306 -20.20 -12.55 1.51
N ALA A 307 -19.07 -13.14 1.13
CA ALA A 307 -18.67 -13.22 -0.26
C ALA A 307 -17.79 -14.46 -0.50
N SER A 308 -17.82 -14.97 -1.74
CA SER A 308 -16.91 -16.04 -2.17
C SER A 308 -15.45 -15.57 -2.13
N ARG A 309 -14.50 -16.53 -1.99
CA ARG A 309 -13.07 -16.22 -1.84
C ARG A 309 -12.44 -15.51 -3.03
N ASN A 310 -13.06 -15.60 -4.20
CA ASN A 310 -12.63 -15.00 -5.45
C ASN A 310 -13.24 -13.61 -5.68
N VAL A 311 -13.94 -13.04 -4.70
CA VAL A 311 -14.48 -11.68 -4.79
C VAL A 311 -13.52 -10.73 -4.07
N GLN A 312 -13.28 -9.56 -4.65
CA GLN A 312 -12.58 -8.45 -3.99
C GLN A 312 -13.54 -7.30 -3.76
N LEU A 313 -13.48 -6.68 -2.57
CA LEU A 313 -14.26 -5.49 -2.23
C LEU A 313 -13.35 -4.31 -1.85
N ILE A 314 -13.72 -3.13 -2.33
CA ILE A 314 -13.21 -1.83 -1.87
C ILE A 314 -14.38 -0.97 -1.40
N ALA A 315 -14.12 0.09 -0.62
CA ALA A 315 -15.15 1.02 -0.22
C ALA A 315 -14.61 2.44 -0.11
N ASP A 316 -15.55 3.39 -0.14
CA ASP A 316 -15.34 4.80 0.17
C ASP A 316 -16.32 5.24 1.26
N LEU A 317 -15.89 6.19 2.09
CA LEU A 317 -16.75 6.98 2.95
C LEU A 317 -16.75 8.42 2.45
N GLU A 318 -17.92 8.99 2.21
CA GLU A 318 -18.06 10.34 1.66
C GLU A 318 -18.90 11.25 2.56
N PHE A 319 -18.55 12.52 2.62
CA PHE A 319 -19.35 13.57 3.23
C PHE A 319 -19.46 14.75 2.26
N ASN A 320 -20.67 15.24 1.99
CA ASN A 320 -20.93 16.27 0.97
C ASN A 320 -20.33 15.94 -0.41
N ASN A 321 -20.37 14.67 -0.81
CA ASN A 321 -19.78 14.12 -2.05
C ASN A 321 -18.24 14.23 -2.13
N GLU A 322 -17.56 14.47 -1.01
CA GLU A 322 -16.11 14.40 -0.91
C GLU A 322 -15.69 13.15 -0.15
N LYS A 323 -14.73 12.38 -0.70
CA LYS A 323 -14.17 11.20 -0.05
C LYS A 323 -13.39 11.60 1.20
N ILE A 324 -13.63 10.89 2.30
CA ILE A 324 -12.93 11.05 3.56
C ILE A 324 -11.67 10.19 3.53
N ASP A 325 -10.52 10.84 3.46
CA ASP A 325 -9.24 10.15 3.57
C ASP A 325 -9.08 9.49 4.96
N GLY A 326 -8.65 8.24 4.95
CA GLY A 326 -8.63 7.34 6.11
C GLY A 326 -10.01 7.04 6.72
N GLY A 327 -11.09 7.26 5.96
CA GLY A 327 -12.47 7.07 6.39
C GLY A 327 -12.96 5.62 6.38
N ASN A 328 -12.21 4.68 5.80
CA ASN A 328 -12.63 3.27 5.73
C ASN A 328 -11.47 2.28 5.84
N HIS A 329 -11.80 1.05 6.25
CA HIS A 329 -10.89 -0.10 6.26
C HIS A 329 -11.66 -1.38 5.98
N ILE A 330 -11.11 -2.28 5.15
CA ILE A 330 -11.76 -3.55 4.80
C ILE A 330 -10.84 -4.71 5.13
N MET A 331 -11.39 -5.72 5.79
CA MET A 331 -10.72 -6.98 6.09
C MET A 331 -11.56 -8.16 5.58
N PHE A 332 -10.91 -9.16 5.00
CA PHE A 332 -11.56 -10.42 4.62
C PHE A 332 -11.12 -11.56 5.54
N ASP A 333 -12.09 -12.19 6.20
CA ASP A 333 -11.91 -13.39 7.02
C ASP A 333 -12.12 -14.63 6.16
N VAL A 334 -11.03 -15.17 5.63
CA VAL A 334 -11.02 -16.30 4.68
C VAL A 334 -11.72 -17.55 5.23
N PRO A 335 -11.51 -17.98 6.50
CA PRO A 335 -12.26 -19.09 7.08
C PRO A 335 -13.78 -18.85 7.12
N LYS A 336 -14.22 -17.65 7.48
CA LYS A 336 -15.66 -17.32 7.60
C LYS A 336 -16.31 -16.84 6.30
N GLN A 337 -15.51 -16.60 5.24
CA GLN A 337 -15.93 -15.97 3.99
C GLN A 337 -16.67 -14.63 4.23
N LEU A 338 -16.11 -13.81 5.14
CA LEU A 338 -16.80 -12.63 5.66
C LEU A 338 -15.90 -11.40 5.54
N TYR A 339 -16.39 -10.39 4.84
CA TYR A 339 -15.85 -9.05 4.83
C TYR A 339 -16.31 -8.26 6.05
N ARG A 340 -15.36 -7.57 6.69
CA ARG A 340 -15.57 -6.57 7.73
C ARG A 340 -15.14 -5.22 7.19
N CYS A 341 -16.10 -4.34 6.96
CA CYS A 341 -15.88 -3.01 6.42
C CYS A 341 -16.13 -1.97 7.53
N TYR A 342 -15.08 -1.33 7.99
CA TYR A 342 -15.10 -0.29 9.02
C TYR A 342 -15.19 1.08 8.37
N PHE A 343 -15.96 2.00 8.96
CA PHE A 343 -16.15 3.36 8.47
C PHE A 343 -16.03 4.38 9.60
N ALA A 344 -15.04 5.27 9.52
CA ALA A 344 -14.71 6.26 10.53
C ALA A 344 -14.99 7.69 10.02
N PRO A 345 -16.12 8.31 10.42
CA PRO A 345 -16.47 9.66 9.98
C PRO A 345 -15.65 10.72 10.71
N LYS A 346 -15.44 11.87 10.05
CA LYS A 346 -14.74 13.04 10.63
C LYS A 346 -15.67 14.19 11.00
N LYS A 347 -16.93 14.16 10.56
CA LYS A 347 -17.91 15.24 10.74
C LYS A 347 -19.22 14.68 11.28
N VAL A 348 -20.04 15.52 11.91
CA VAL A 348 -21.43 15.20 12.27
C VAL A 348 -22.30 15.37 11.02
N GLY A 349 -23.29 14.50 10.85
CA GLY A 349 -24.23 14.51 9.72
C GLY A 349 -24.25 13.20 8.93
N GLN A 350 -24.95 13.22 7.80
CA GLN A 350 -25.09 12.05 6.92
C GLN A 350 -23.87 11.88 6.02
N HIS A 351 -23.33 10.67 6.02
CA HIS A 351 -22.23 10.25 5.18
C HIS A 351 -22.73 9.16 4.22
N LYS A 352 -22.15 9.07 3.02
CA LYS A 352 -22.43 7.98 2.09
C LYS A 352 -21.33 6.93 2.19
N ILE A 353 -21.74 5.67 2.31
CA ILE A 353 -20.87 4.50 2.20
C ILE A 353 -21.12 3.88 0.84
N ASN A 354 -20.08 3.84 0.02
CA ASN A 354 -20.10 3.15 -1.27
C ASN A 354 -19.19 1.93 -1.18
N ILE A 355 -19.72 0.74 -1.43
CA ILE A 355 -18.94 -0.50 -1.55
C ILE A 355 -18.95 -0.92 -3.01
N TYR A 356 -17.78 -1.30 -3.50
CA TYR A 356 -17.54 -1.74 -4.86
C TYR A 356 -16.94 -3.15 -4.84
N GLY A 357 -17.22 -3.94 -5.87
CA GLY A 357 -16.77 -5.31 -5.98
C GLY A 357 -16.27 -5.66 -7.37
N LYS A 358 -15.50 -6.75 -7.44
CA LYS A 358 -15.13 -7.46 -8.68
C LYS A 358 -14.79 -8.91 -8.38
N GLU A 359 -14.71 -9.74 -9.42
CA GLU A 359 -14.22 -11.12 -9.33
C GLU A 359 -12.73 -11.19 -9.74
N ASP A 360 -11.93 -11.96 -9.00
CA ASP A 360 -10.47 -12.13 -9.17
C ASP A 360 -10.07 -12.54 -10.58
N ALA A 361 -10.89 -13.39 -11.21
CA ALA A 361 -10.63 -13.94 -12.54
C ALA A 361 -11.13 -13.04 -13.69
N SER A 362 -11.67 -11.85 -13.39
CA SER A 362 -12.18 -10.97 -14.43
C SER A 362 -11.04 -10.19 -15.11
N ASP A 363 -11.03 -10.19 -16.46
CA ASP A 363 -10.18 -9.29 -17.26
C ASP A 363 -10.53 -7.81 -17.04
N LYS A 364 -11.63 -7.52 -16.33
CA LYS A 364 -12.05 -6.18 -15.95
C LYS A 364 -11.17 -5.66 -14.80
N ILE A 365 -10.36 -4.66 -15.11
CA ILE A 365 -9.49 -3.98 -14.13
C ILE A 365 -10.30 -3.15 -13.12
N THR A 366 -11.53 -2.77 -13.47
CA THR A 366 -12.36 -1.81 -12.73
C THR A 366 -13.32 -2.48 -11.73
N TYR A 367 -13.41 -1.89 -10.54
CA TYR A 367 -14.42 -2.25 -9.54
C TYR A 367 -15.77 -1.62 -9.90
N GLY A 368 -16.85 -2.39 -9.82
CA GLY A 368 -18.22 -1.90 -10.00
C GLY A 368 -18.94 -1.68 -8.67
N GLY A 369 -19.84 -0.71 -8.58
CA GLY A 369 -20.60 -0.46 -7.35
C GLY A 369 -21.54 -1.64 -7.03
N VAL A 370 -21.56 -2.08 -5.77
CA VAL A 370 -22.42 -3.19 -5.30
C VAL A 370 -23.45 -2.75 -4.27
N LEU A 371 -23.06 -1.86 -3.35
CA LEU A 371 -23.91 -1.47 -2.21
C LEU A 371 -23.68 0.00 -1.87
N GLU A 372 -24.77 0.72 -1.67
CA GLU A 372 -24.77 2.08 -1.12
C GLU A 372 -25.59 2.10 0.19
N LEU A 373 -25.01 2.72 1.23
CA LEU A 373 -25.63 2.93 2.54
C LEU A 373 -25.40 4.37 3.02
N THR A 374 -26.22 4.83 3.94
CA THR A 374 -26.08 6.11 4.64
C THR A 374 -25.61 5.87 6.07
N LEU A 375 -24.49 6.48 6.46
CA LEU A 375 -24.05 6.54 7.85
C LEU A 375 -24.52 7.86 8.47
N ASP A 376 -25.47 7.78 9.39
CA ASP A 376 -26.00 8.94 10.12
C ASP A 376 -25.24 9.15 11.44
N VAL A 377 -24.42 10.20 11.47
CA VAL A 377 -23.55 10.52 12.61
C VAL A 377 -24.19 11.63 13.43
N LYS A 378 -24.77 11.28 14.58
CA LYS A 378 -25.36 12.25 15.53
C LYS A 378 -24.33 12.96 16.40
N GLN A 379 -23.28 12.26 16.78
CA GLN A 379 -22.20 12.77 17.61
C GLN A 379 -20.90 12.04 17.24
N LEU A 380 -19.78 12.76 17.28
CA LEU A 380 -18.45 12.16 17.10
C LEU A 380 -17.92 11.65 18.44
N SER A 381 -17.15 10.56 18.38
CA SER A 381 -16.36 10.13 19.54
C SER A 381 -15.32 11.18 19.90
N LYS A 382 -15.01 11.31 21.20
CA LYS A 382 -13.88 12.12 21.67
C LYS A 382 -12.54 11.59 21.14
N THR A 383 -12.46 10.28 20.92
CA THR A 383 -11.32 9.60 20.29
C THR A 383 -11.66 9.30 18.83
N ALA A 384 -11.30 10.21 17.94
CA ALA A 384 -11.41 9.98 16.51
C ALA A 384 -10.42 8.88 16.10
N VAL A 385 -10.86 8.00 15.20
CA VAL A 385 -9.97 7.01 14.57
C VAL A 385 -9.91 7.29 13.08
N SER A 386 -8.83 6.84 12.46
CA SER A 386 -8.72 6.84 11.01
C SER A 386 -7.82 5.70 10.55
N PHE A 387 -8.00 5.30 9.30
CA PHE A 387 -7.42 4.07 8.78
C PHE A 387 -6.35 4.35 7.74
N PRO A 388 -5.17 3.71 7.82
CA PRO A 388 -4.16 3.87 6.79
C PRO A 388 -4.70 3.40 5.45
N LYS A 389 -4.17 3.98 4.37
CA LYS A 389 -4.51 3.54 3.02
C LYS A 389 -3.94 2.14 2.84
N THR A 390 -4.78 1.18 2.46
CA THR A 390 -4.38 -0.20 2.20
C THR A 390 -4.70 -0.61 0.77
N TRP A 391 -3.87 -1.46 0.20
CA TRP A 391 -4.08 -2.12 -1.08
C TRP A 391 -4.29 -3.63 -0.88
N ASP A 392 -4.75 -4.33 -1.92
CA ASP A 392 -5.08 -5.76 -1.87
C ASP A 392 -3.94 -6.62 -1.32
N TYR A 393 -2.68 -6.24 -1.60
CA TYR A 393 -1.48 -6.92 -1.07
C TYR A 393 -1.39 -6.94 0.46
N PHE A 394 -1.93 -5.93 1.16
CA PHE A 394 -1.97 -5.93 2.62
C PHE A 394 -2.79 -7.10 3.16
N SER A 395 -3.99 -7.27 2.62
CA SER A 395 -4.90 -8.35 3.03
C SER A 395 -4.44 -9.72 2.50
N ASN A 396 -4.01 -9.79 1.22
CA ASN A 396 -3.60 -11.03 0.55
C ASN A 396 -2.34 -11.65 1.16
N LEU A 397 -1.45 -10.83 1.71
CA LEU A 397 -0.24 -11.29 2.42
C LEU A 397 -0.41 -11.29 3.94
N HIS A 398 -1.62 -11.05 4.44
CA HIS A 398 -1.96 -11.08 5.87
C HIS A 398 -1.08 -10.16 6.74
N LEU A 399 -0.80 -8.96 6.26
CA LEU A 399 -0.08 -7.94 7.03
C LEU A 399 -0.96 -7.42 8.17
N GLN A 400 -0.32 -7.05 9.27
CA GLN A 400 -0.97 -6.41 10.42
C GLN A 400 -0.17 -5.18 10.85
N VAL A 401 -0.82 -4.02 10.93
CA VAL A 401 -0.22 -2.83 11.56
C VAL A 401 -0.31 -3.01 13.08
N ILE A 402 0.84 -3.01 13.74
CA ILE A 402 0.96 -3.13 15.19
C ILE A 402 1.04 -1.75 15.85
N SER A 403 1.64 -0.77 15.17
CA SER A 403 1.72 0.63 15.61
C SER A 403 2.04 1.55 14.42
N PRO A 404 1.49 2.77 14.33
CA PRO A 404 0.43 3.30 15.17
C PRO A 404 -0.88 2.56 14.89
N GLN A 405 -1.69 2.36 15.94
CA GLN A 405 -3.07 1.91 15.79
C GLN A 405 -3.96 3.15 15.74
N ASN A 406 -5.10 3.08 15.04
CA ASN A 406 -6.17 4.10 15.06
C ASN A 406 -5.91 5.43 14.37
N THR A 407 -4.78 5.58 13.68
CA THR A 407 -4.56 6.76 12.85
C THR A 407 -3.86 6.41 11.55
N HIS A 408 -4.21 7.13 10.48
CA HIS A 408 -3.42 7.18 9.25
C HIS A 408 -2.46 8.37 9.20
N VAL A 409 -2.60 9.33 10.12
CA VAL A 409 -1.75 10.52 10.21
C VAL A 409 -0.87 10.42 11.45
N ILE A 410 0.44 10.53 11.24
CA ILE A 410 1.44 10.59 12.28
C ILE A 410 1.94 12.03 12.37
N THR A 411 1.69 12.70 13.49
CA THR A 411 2.18 14.06 13.71
C THR A 411 3.55 14.02 14.39
N LEU A 412 4.51 14.71 13.81
CA LEU A 412 5.84 14.95 14.36
C LEU A 412 5.95 16.44 14.72
N SER A 413 6.18 16.70 16.01
CA SER A 413 6.29 18.05 16.57
C SER A 413 7.23 18.05 17.78
N ASN A 414 7.52 19.23 18.35
CA ASN A 414 8.28 19.37 19.59
C ASN A 414 9.67 18.70 19.54
N GLY A 415 10.36 18.79 18.41
CA GLY A 415 11.70 18.22 18.22
C GLY A 415 11.74 16.72 17.88
N ILE A 416 10.58 16.04 17.79
CA ILE A 416 10.51 14.68 17.26
C ILE A 416 10.70 14.75 15.74
N SER A 417 11.67 14.01 15.20
CA SER A 417 12.09 14.11 13.79
C SER A 417 11.93 12.82 12.99
N ASN A 418 11.47 11.75 13.63
CA ASN A 418 11.24 10.47 12.99
C ASN A 418 10.06 9.75 13.65
N THR A 419 9.52 8.77 12.93
CA THR A 419 8.50 7.85 13.44
C THR A 419 8.85 6.42 13.09
N GLN A 420 8.18 5.46 13.75
CA GLN A 420 8.27 4.04 13.47
C GLN A 420 6.87 3.45 13.31
N ILE A 421 6.68 2.78 12.17
CA ILE A 421 5.53 1.94 11.92
C ILE A 421 5.98 0.49 12.15
N LEU A 422 5.22 -0.24 12.95
CA LEU A 422 5.46 -1.65 13.25
C LEU A 422 4.49 -2.51 12.47
N ILE A 423 5.01 -3.46 11.67
CA ILE A 423 4.19 -4.38 10.88
C ILE A 423 4.52 -5.82 11.27
N ARG A 424 3.49 -6.64 11.47
CA ARG A 424 3.63 -8.10 11.55
C ARG A 424 3.24 -8.71 10.22
N THR A 425 4.02 -9.70 9.79
CA THR A 425 3.81 -10.44 8.54
C THR A 425 3.98 -11.95 8.79
N PRO A 426 3.47 -12.80 7.88
CA PRO A 426 3.98 -14.16 7.72
C PRO A 426 5.50 -14.19 7.48
N GLU A 427 6.13 -15.35 7.69
CA GLU A 427 7.59 -15.51 7.55
C GLU A 427 8.09 -15.45 6.10
N ASP A 428 7.22 -15.70 5.12
CA ASP A 428 7.52 -15.68 3.69
C ASP A 428 7.30 -14.30 3.03
N VAL A 429 7.30 -13.21 3.82
CA VAL A 429 7.01 -11.85 3.35
C VAL A 429 8.17 -10.89 3.66
N GLU A 430 8.58 -10.14 2.66
CA GLU A 430 9.57 -9.07 2.75
C GLU A 430 8.92 -7.69 2.59
N LEU A 431 9.39 -6.69 3.35
CA LEU A 431 8.92 -5.32 3.28
C LEU A 431 9.98 -4.34 2.80
N MET A 432 9.55 -3.30 2.10
CA MET A 432 10.36 -2.16 1.67
C MET A 432 9.64 -0.83 1.97
N GLY A 433 10.41 0.23 2.19
CA GLY A 433 9.88 1.55 2.54
C GLY A 433 10.10 2.57 1.45
N ARG A 434 9.25 3.59 1.43
CA ARG A 434 9.50 4.85 0.73
C ARG A 434 8.83 6.00 1.47
N LEU A 435 9.55 7.11 1.59
CA LEU A 435 9.01 8.38 2.06
C LEU A 435 8.98 9.36 0.91
N GLU A 436 7.83 9.97 0.65
CA GLU A 436 7.64 10.95 -0.43
C GLU A 436 7.04 12.24 0.15
N ASN A 437 7.44 13.40 -0.38
CA ASN A 437 6.77 14.66 -0.07
C ASN A 437 5.48 14.84 -0.89
N GLU A 438 4.76 15.95 -0.68
CA GLU A 438 3.53 16.28 -1.44
C GLU A 438 3.75 16.35 -2.95
N ALA A 439 4.96 16.71 -3.41
CA ALA A 439 5.34 16.72 -4.82
C ALA A 439 5.71 15.34 -5.36
N LYS A 440 5.46 14.25 -4.60
CA LYS A 440 5.82 12.86 -4.93
C LYS A 440 7.31 12.65 -5.17
N GLN A 441 8.16 13.47 -4.56
CA GLN A 441 9.61 13.30 -4.60
C GLN A 441 10.07 12.44 -3.44
N ALA A 442 10.85 11.40 -3.73
CA ALA A 442 11.40 10.51 -2.71
C ALA A 442 12.45 11.22 -1.84
N ILE A 443 12.34 11.05 -0.52
CA ILE A 443 13.28 11.60 0.44
C ILE A 443 14.47 10.66 0.59
N THR A 444 15.66 11.12 0.17
CA THR A 444 16.91 10.35 0.28
C THR A 444 17.26 10.15 1.75
N GLY A 445 17.49 8.90 2.16
CA GLY A 445 17.70 8.56 3.57
C GLY A 445 16.47 8.73 4.47
N GLY A 446 15.29 8.98 3.89
CA GLY A 446 14.06 9.23 4.65
C GLY A 446 13.40 8.00 5.25
N HIS A 447 13.97 6.79 5.07
CA HIS A 447 13.42 5.56 5.63
C HIS A 447 14.50 4.54 5.99
N GLN A 448 14.18 3.65 6.91
CA GLN A 448 14.97 2.48 7.29
C GLN A 448 14.03 1.35 7.70
N ILE A 449 14.03 0.25 6.93
CA ILE A 449 13.12 -0.88 7.15
C ILE A 449 13.92 -2.16 7.40
N TYR A 450 13.58 -2.88 8.47
CA TYR A 450 14.22 -4.16 8.79
C TYR A 450 13.32 -5.06 9.63
N TYR A 451 13.63 -6.36 9.62
CA TYR A 451 12.94 -7.35 10.42
C TYR A 451 13.65 -7.57 11.76
N ASP A 452 12.98 -7.27 12.87
CA ASP A 452 13.44 -7.60 14.22
C ASP A 452 13.08 -9.06 14.52
N ARG A 453 14.04 -9.97 14.28
CA ARG A 453 13.85 -11.42 14.47
C ARG A 453 13.46 -11.78 15.90
N ARG A 454 13.92 -11.03 16.90
CA ARG A 454 13.62 -11.31 18.32
C ARG A 454 12.17 -11.02 18.65
N LYS A 455 11.62 -9.93 18.08
CA LYS A 455 10.22 -9.54 18.28
C LYS A 455 9.27 -10.08 17.21
N ARG A 456 9.80 -10.73 16.18
CA ARG A 456 9.06 -11.22 15.00
C ARG A 456 8.19 -10.12 14.39
N ILE A 457 8.80 -8.94 14.19
CA ILE A 457 8.11 -7.73 13.74
C ILE A 457 9.01 -6.97 12.76
N TRP A 458 8.42 -6.38 11.74
CA TRP A 458 9.08 -5.40 10.90
C TRP A 458 9.05 -4.03 11.56
N ARG A 459 10.20 -3.35 11.57
CA ARG A 459 10.37 -1.97 12.01
C ARG A 459 10.57 -1.11 10.79
N CYS A 460 9.62 -0.22 10.54
CA CYS A 460 9.59 0.67 9.40
C CYS A 460 9.78 2.11 9.90
N ASN A 461 11.03 2.56 9.96
CA ASN A 461 11.38 3.91 10.41
C ASN A 461 11.28 4.90 9.25
N PHE A 462 10.74 6.09 9.51
CA PHE A 462 10.62 7.18 8.54
C PHE A 462 11.08 8.49 9.17
N ALA A 463 11.85 9.29 8.43
CA ALA A 463 12.38 10.58 8.87
C ALA A 463 12.21 11.64 7.78
N PRO A 464 11.27 12.58 7.95
CA PRO A 464 11.16 13.78 7.11
C PRO A 464 12.44 14.63 7.10
N ASP A 465 12.74 15.24 5.97
CA ASP A 465 13.91 16.10 5.80
C ASP A 465 13.64 17.59 6.12
N ARG A 466 12.38 17.95 6.32
CA ARG A 466 11.89 19.32 6.60
C ARG A 466 10.46 19.30 7.15
N ASP A 467 9.97 20.46 7.54
CA ASP A 467 8.56 20.68 7.88
C ASP A 467 7.66 20.54 6.64
N GLY A 468 6.49 19.92 6.81
CA GLY A 468 5.51 19.70 5.74
C GLY A 468 4.80 18.36 5.84
N PHE A 469 4.10 17.98 4.77
CA PHE A 469 3.40 16.70 4.68
C PHE A 469 4.16 15.68 3.84
N PHE A 470 4.13 14.43 4.29
CA PHE A 470 4.80 13.31 3.64
C PHE A 470 3.89 12.08 3.61
N GLU A 471 4.16 11.19 2.66
CA GLU A 471 3.52 9.89 2.55
C GLU A 471 4.57 8.79 2.77
N ALA A 472 4.41 8.04 3.86
CA ALA A 472 5.21 6.86 4.19
C ALA A 472 4.52 5.63 3.63
N THR A 473 5.01 5.11 2.51
CA THR A 473 4.48 3.91 1.87
C THR A 473 5.33 2.69 2.20
N ILE A 474 4.69 1.63 2.64
CA ILE A 474 5.29 0.33 2.89
C ILE A 474 4.82 -0.64 1.80
N PHE A 475 5.79 -1.21 1.11
CA PHE A 475 5.60 -2.17 0.04
C PHE A 475 5.89 -3.57 0.55
N ALA A 476 5.22 -4.56 -0.01
CA ALA A 476 5.38 -5.96 0.35
C ALA A 476 5.55 -6.85 -0.89
N LYS A 477 6.25 -7.98 -0.70
CA LYS A 477 6.28 -9.10 -1.64
C LYS A 477 6.48 -10.41 -0.89
N LYS A 478 6.17 -11.54 -1.54
CA LYS A 478 6.59 -12.86 -1.05
C LYS A 478 8.08 -13.07 -1.32
N THR A 479 8.79 -13.69 -0.37
CA THR A 479 10.22 -14.02 -0.50
C THR A 479 10.50 -14.93 -1.70
N SER A 480 9.58 -15.83 -2.03
CA SER A 480 9.69 -16.72 -3.20
C SER A 480 9.48 -16.03 -4.55
N ASN A 481 8.95 -14.80 -4.55
CA ASN A 481 8.62 -14.09 -5.78
C ASN A 481 9.75 -13.14 -6.19
N ALA A 482 10.28 -13.33 -7.40
CA ALA A 482 11.27 -12.44 -7.99
C ALA A 482 10.67 -11.11 -8.50
N ALA A 483 9.34 -10.97 -8.53
CA ALA A 483 8.64 -9.76 -8.96
C ALA A 483 8.93 -8.55 -8.07
N SER A 484 8.55 -7.37 -8.57
CA SER A 484 8.67 -6.10 -7.86
C SER A 484 7.79 -6.05 -6.60
N TYR A 485 8.26 -5.29 -5.61
CA TYR A 485 7.48 -4.89 -4.44
C TYR A 485 6.20 -4.16 -4.85
N ASN A 486 5.07 -4.48 -4.22
CA ASN A 486 3.78 -3.81 -4.45
C ASN A 486 3.39 -3.01 -3.21
N ALA A 487 2.75 -1.85 -3.41
CA ALA A 487 2.26 -1.05 -2.29
C ALA A 487 1.27 -1.88 -1.46
N ALA A 488 1.46 -1.88 -0.14
CA ALA A 488 0.59 -2.62 0.77
C ALA A 488 -0.15 -1.66 1.70
N VAL A 489 0.58 -0.75 2.36
CA VAL A 489 -0.02 0.21 3.29
C VAL A 489 0.71 1.55 3.25
N ALA A 490 -0.01 2.66 3.42
CA ALA A 490 0.57 3.99 3.50
C ALA A 490 -0.04 4.82 4.64
N PHE A 491 0.82 5.66 5.24
CA PHE A 491 0.49 6.63 6.28
C PHE A 491 0.91 8.01 5.83
N LYS A 492 0.16 9.03 6.26
CA LYS A 492 0.56 10.43 6.18
C LYS A 492 1.42 10.78 7.39
N ILE A 493 2.44 11.59 7.16
CA ILE A 493 3.25 12.19 8.22
C ILE A 493 3.11 13.70 8.09
N GLU A 494 2.70 14.35 9.17
CA GLU A 494 2.68 15.81 9.29
C GLU A 494 3.86 16.21 10.18
N ALA A 495 4.84 16.89 9.62
CA ALA A 495 6.06 17.28 10.30
C ALA A 495 6.12 18.78 10.53
N THR A 496 6.36 19.19 11.78
CA THR A 496 6.51 20.59 12.19
C THR A 496 7.67 20.71 13.17
N GLN A 497 8.45 21.80 13.07
CA GLN A 497 9.59 22.06 13.95
C GLN A 497 10.66 20.94 13.92
N ILE A 498 10.99 20.43 12.74
CA ILE A 498 12.04 19.43 12.56
C ILE A 498 13.41 20.03 12.91
N PRO A 499 14.20 19.43 13.83
CA PRO A 499 15.54 19.88 14.17
C PRO A 499 16.49 19.90 12.96
N LEU A 500 17.34 20.92 12.92
CA LEU A 500 18.40 21.02 11.91
C LEU A 500 19.75 20.61 12.52
N PRO A 501 20.52 19.75 11.83
CA PRO A 501 20.17 19.06 10.59
C PRO A 501 19.23 17.86 10.82
N PRO A 502 18.36 17.52 9.84
CA PRO A 502 17.39 16.44 9.99
C PRO A 502 18.07 15.06 10.09
N ILE A 503 17.36 14.12 10.72
CA ILE A 503 17.76 12.70 10.74
C ILE A 503 17.67 12.14 9.32
N SER A 504 18.69 11.38 8.93
CA SER A 504 18.64 10.54 7.73
C SER A 504 19.29 9.19 8.00
N TYR A 505 18.86 8.17 7.29
CA TYR A 505 19.34 6.80 7.47
C TYR A 505 20.23 6.37 6.31
N PRO A 506 21.38 5.71 6.59
CA PRO A 506 22.14 5.06 5.54
C PRO A 506 21.38 3.83 5.04
N TYR A 507 21.75 3.35 3.85
CA TYR A 507 21.17 2.12 3.35
C TYR A 507 21.72 0.94 4.15
N THR A 508 20.83 0.14 4.74
CA THR A 508 21.20 -1.01 5.58
C THR A 508 20.59 -2.28 5.03
N TRP A 509 21.35 -3.37 5.05
CA TRP A 509 20.85 -4.71 4.75
C TRP A 509 20.41 -5.42 6.04
N GLN A 510 19.58 -6.46 5.93
CA GLN A 510 19.11 -7.23 7.08
C GLN A 510 20.24 -7.77 7.97
N HIS A 511 21.37 -8.16 7.36
CA HIS A 511 22.55 -8.64 8.09
C HIS A 511 23.12 -7.62 9.10
N PHE A 512 22.93 -6.31 8.89
CA PHE A 512 23.34 -5.29 9.86
C PHE A 512 22.68 -5.50 11.22
N TYR A 513 21.37 -5.80 11.19
CA TYR A 513 20.56 -6.02 12.38
C TYR A 513 20.77 -7.42 12.94
N ASP A 514 20.89 -8.43 12.08
CA ASP A 514 21.15 -9.81 12.49
C ASP A 514 22.51 -9.95 13.22
N PHE A 515 23.52 -9.16 12.82
CA PHE A 515 24.80 -9.07 13.51
C PHE A 515 24.82 -8.10 14.71
N GLY A 516 23.71 -7.42 15.01
CA GLY A 516 23.62 -6.51 16.16
C GLY A 516 24.52 -5.28 16.08
N LEU A 517 24.79 -4.79 14.86
CA LEU A 517 25.64 -3.63 14.63
C LEU A 517 24.94 -2.33 15.02
N LYS A 518 25.70 -1.34 15.50
CA LYS A 518 25.21 0.02 15.74
C LYS A 518 26.19 1.06 15.23
N ILE A 519 25.74 1.98 14.38
CA ILE A 519 26.56 3.11 13.93
C ILE A 519 26.66 4.12 15.07
N LYS A 520 27.89 4.50 15.42
CA LYS A 520 28.17 5.57 16.40
C LYS A 520 28.65 6.85 15.72
N ALA A 521 29.34 6.74 14.58
CA ALA A 521 29.64 7.89 13.74
C ALA A 521 29.64 7.49 12.25
N PRO A 522 29.02 8.28 11.35
CA PRO A 522 28.14 9.41 11.67
C PRO A 522 26.79 8.90 12.20
N ALA A 523 26.38 9.41 13.36
CA ALA A 523 25.06 9.10 13.90
C ALA A 523 23.97 9.84 13.11
N HIS A 524 22.84 9.17 12.87
CA HIS A 524 21.65 9.76 12.24
C HIS A 524 21.88 10.44 10.88
N ARG A 525 22.82 9.92 10.07
CA ARG A 525 23.06 10.42 8.71
C ARG A 525 23.16 9.32 7.67
N SER A 526 22.58 9.57 6.50
CA SER A 526 22.77 8.75 5.30
C SER A 526 24.13 8.96 4.63
N ASN A 527 24.71 10.15 4.81
CA ASN A 527 25.92 10.58 4.13
C ASN A 527 27.05 10.80 5.13
N LEU A 528 28.28 10.45 4.71
CA LEU A 528 29.48 10.80 5.46
C LEU A 528 29.83 12.28 5.23
N ILE A 529 30.33 12.95 6.26
CA ILE A 529 30.76 14.34 6.19
C ILE A 529 32.22 14.38 5.76
N TRP A 530 32.51 15.06 4.64
CA TRP A 530 33.87 15.38 4.23
C TRP A 530 34.33 16.71 4.85
N ALA A 531 35.21 16.65 5.85
CA ALA A 531 35.73 17.85 6.49
C ALA A 531 36.76 18.58 5.60
N GLU A 532 36.85 19.91 5.74
CA GLU A 532 37.84 20.70 5.01
C GLU A 532 39.26 20.29 5.44
N ASN A 533 40.10 19.92 4.46
CA ASN A 533 41.45 19.36 4.65
C ASN A 533 41.52 17.92 5.20
N ALA A 534 40.42 17.18 5.22
CA ALA A 534 40.45 15.75 5.53
C ALA A 534 41.32 14.97 4.53
N SER A 535 41.99 13.92 5.02
CA SER A 535 42.67 12.92 4.18
C SER A 535 41.85 11.63 4.01
N TYR A 536 40.89 11.40 4.91
CA TYR A 536 39.99 10.26 4.91
C TYR A 536 38.68 10.62 5.63
N ALA A 537 37.61 9.88 5.33
CA ALA A 537 36.37 9.85 6.08
C ALA A 537 36.40 8.71 7.12
N GLU A 538 35.63 8.83 8.19
CA GLU A 538 35.57 7.85 9.27
C GLU A 538 34.15 7.32 9.47
N VAL A 539 34.05 6.02 9.73
CA VAL A 539 32.85 5.37 10.26
C VAL A 539 33.21 4.61 11.53
N LEU A 540 32.47 4.86 12.62
CA LEU A 540 32.59 4.15 13.88
C LEU A 540 31.38 3.23 14.08
N ILE A 541 31.62 1.94 14.28
CA ILE A 541 30.57 0.93 14.46
C ILE A 541 30.83 0.13 15.74
N LYS A 542 29.80 0.03 16.58
CA LYS A 542 29.77 -0.95 17.67
C LYS A 542 29.33 -2.29 17.10
N ALA A 543 30.13 -3.32 17.32
CA ALA A 543 29.83 -4.69 16.91
C ALA A 543 30.04 -5.65 18.10
N PRO A 544 29.35 -6.79 18.13
CA PRO A 544 29.69 -7.89 19.03
C PRO A 544 31.14 -8.38 18.83
N ASP A 545 31.71 -9.01 19.85
CA ASP A 545 33.12 -9.46 19.83
C ASP A 545 33.44 -10.51 18.77
N ASP A 546 32.43 -11.28 18.33
CA ASP A 546 32.54 -12.31 17.32
C ASP A 546 32.32 -11.80 15.89
N VAL A 547 32.27 -10.48 15.70
CA VAL A 547 32.07 -9.84 14.39
C VAL A 547 33.31 -9.03 13.98
N ARG A 548 33.76 -9.28 12.74
CA ARG A 548 34.82 -8.53 12.07
C ARG A 548 34.22 -7.61 11.01
N LEU A 549 34.77 -6.41 10.86
CA LEU A 549 34.34 -5.44 9.85
C LEU A 549 35.44 -5.13 8.84
N SER A 550 35.05 -4.87 7.60
CA SER A 550 35.91 -4.32 6.55
C SER A 550 35.16 -3.24 5.76
N GLY A 551 35.91 -2.44 5.00
CA GLY A 551 35.36 -1.38 4.17
C GLY A 551 35.65 -1.59 2.68
N SER A 552 34.88 -0.90 1.84
CA SER A 552 35.22 -0.61 0.47
C SER A 552 34.72 0.80 0.14
N ILE A 553 35.54 1.58 -0.55
CA ILE A 553 35.13 2.85 -1.17
C ILE A 553 35.21 2.69 -2.68
N GLN A 554 34.18 3.14 -3.37
CA GLN A 554 34.05 3.08 -4.82
C GLN A 554 33.84 4.46 -5.41
N TYR A 555 34.45 4.72 -6.57
CA TYR A 555 34.21 5.89 -7.41
C TYR A 555 33.81 5.41 -8.81
N ASN A 556 32.69 5.89 -9.34
CA ASN A 556 32.14 5.42 -10.62
C ASN A 556 32.05 3.87 -10.73
N ARG A 557 31.63 3.22 -9.63
CA ARG A 557 31.52 1.74 -9.49
C ARG A 557 32.85 0.97 -9.58
N VAL A 558 33.98 1.68 -9.48
CA VAL A 558 35.32 1.08 -9.41
C VAL A 558 35.82 1.20 -7.98
N ALA A 559 36.21 0.08 -7.38
CA ALA A 559 36.79 0.06 -6.04
C ALA A 559 38.15 0.76 -6.03
N VAL A 560 38.38 1.59 -5.02
CA VAL A 560 39.68 2.21 -4.78
C VAL A 560 40.58 1.21 -4.07
N GLU A 561 41.67 0.84 -4.73
CA GLU A 561 42.67 -0.08 -4.17
C GLU A 561 43.30 0.52 -2.91
N ASN A 562 43.27 -0.25 -1.81
CA ASN A 562 43.70 0.21 -0.49
C ASN A 562 43.01 1.52 -0.05
N GLY A 563 41.79 1.77 -0.53
CA GLY A 563 41.00 2.96 -0.20
C GLY A 563 40.31 2.88 1.17
N SER A 564 40.44 1.77 1.90
CA SER A 564 39.88 1.64 3.25
C SER A 564 40.80 0.92 4.23
N LEU A 565 40.75 1.31 5.50
CA LEU A 565 41.43 0.66 6.62
C LEU A 565 40.42 0.37 7.73
N ALA A 566 40.20 -0.90 8.05
CA ALA A 566 39.36 -1.30 9.18
C ALA A 566 40.26 -1.69 10.36
N GLN A 567 40.08 -1.02 11.48
CA GLN A 567 40.85 -1.21 12.71
C GLN A 567 39.96 -1.12 13.95
N PHE A 568 40.48 -1.52 15.11
CA PHE A 568 39.72 -1.50 16.35
C PHE A 568 40.26 -0.42 17.28
N ASP A 569 39.43 0.56 17.62
CA ASP A 569 39.74 1.59 18.61
C ASP A 569 39.49 1.00 20.00
N ASN A 570 40.57 0.59 20.67
CA ASN A 570 40.52 -0.08 21.97
C ASN A 570 40.02 0.85 23.09
N GLU A 571 40.26 2.16 22.98
CA GLU A 571 39.79 3.14 23.96
C GLU A 571 38.27 3.30 23.88
N LYS A 572 37.73 3.46 22.67
CA LYS A 572 36.28 3.59 22.45
C LYS A 572 35.54 2.26 22.47
N LYS A 573 36.26 1.14 22.32
CA LYS A 573 35.72 -0.21 22.09
C LYS A 573 34.80 -0.25 20.87
N LEU A 574 35.24 0.36 19.77
CA LEU A 574 34.51 0.47 18.50
C LEU A 574 35.39 0.02 17.34
N TRP A 575 34.77 -0.53 16.31
CA TRP A 575 35.42 -0.65 15.01
C TRP A 575 35.49 0.74 14.36
N GLN A 576 36.69 1.12 13.94
CA GLN A 576 36.98 2.34 13.21
C GLN A 576 37.34 1.96 11.77
N ILE A 577 36.55 2.45 10.82
CA ILE A 577 36.76 2.18 9.40
C ILE A 577 37.03 3.50 8.71
N LEU A 578 38.24 3.64 8.19
CA LEU A 578 38.71 4.84 7.51
C LEU A 578 38.59 4.65 6.00
N PHE A 579 38.24 5.70 5.28
CA PHE A 579 38.05 5.67 3.82
C PHE A 579 38.78 6.84 3.16
N ALA A 580 39.73 6.55 2.28
CA ALA A 580 40.58 7.52 1.59
C ALA A 580 40.16 7.63 0.11
N PRO A 581 39.44 8.69 -0.28
CA PRO A 581 39.09 8.93 -1.67
C PRO A 581 40.30 9.41 -2.48
N GLU A 582 40.40 8.96 -3.73
CA GLU A 582 41.46 9.40 -4.67
C GLU A 582 41.01 10.56 -5.58
N ARG A 583 39.71 10.80 -5.70
CA ARG A 583 39.13 11.81 -6.60
C ARG A 583 38.09 12.68 -5.89
N THR A 584 37.77 13.83 -6.48
CA THR A 584 36.63 14.64 -6.05
C THR A 584 35.33 14.11 -6.68
N GLY A 585 34.20 14.41 -6.07
CA GLY A 585 32.86 13.94 -6.47
C GLY A 585 32.30 12.86 -5.55
N ARG A 586 31.23 12.21 -6.02
CA ARG A 586 30.46 11.23 -5.25
C ARG A 586 31.16 9.87 -5.19
N HIS A 587 31.27 9.34 -3.99
CA HIS A 587 31.79 8.01 -3.70
C HIS A 587 30.74 7.19 -2.98
N GLU A 588 30.74 5.89 -3.23
CA GLU A 588 29.92 4.92 -2.51
C GLU A 588 30.80 4.18 -1.52
N ILE A 589 30.39 4.16 -0.25
CA ILE A 589 31.09 3.46 0.82
C ILE A 589 30.24 2.29 1.28
N THR A 590 30.81 1.09 1.25
CA THR A 590 30.16 -0.12 1.78
C THR A 590 30.99 -0.68 2.92
N VAL A 591 30.34 -0.94 4.06
CA VAL A 591 30.91 -1.71 5.16
C VAL A 591 30.42 -3.15 5.02
N PHE A 592 31.36 -4.08 5.18
CA PHE A 592 31.09 -5.50 5.20
C PHE A 592 31.32 -6.05 6.60
N ALA A 593 30.58 -7.11 6.94
CA ALA A 593 30.74 -7.81 8.20
C ALA A 593 30.83 -9.32 7.96
N SER A 594 31.57 -10.00 8.84
CA SER A 594 31.68 -11.46 8.88
C SER A 594 31.75 -11.94 10.32
N LYS A 595 31.29 -13.16 10.60
CA LYS A 595 31.60 -13.82 11.88
C LYS A 595 33.05 -14.30 11.88
N THR A 596 33.68 -14.32 13.06
CA THR A 596 35.11 -14.66 13.21
C THR A 596 35.45 -16.06 12.66
N ASN A 597 34.49 -16.98 12.65
CA ASN A 597 34.67 -18.38 12.25
C ASN A 597 34.08 -18.73 10.87
N GLU A 598 33.54 -17.76 10.13
CA GLU A 598 32.92 -18.00 8.82
C GLU A 598 33.82 -17.49 7.68
N GLU A 599 33.84 -18.25 6.57
CA GLU A 599 34.42 -17.79 5.32
C GLU A 599 33.42 -16.95 4.54
N GLY A 600 33.76 -15.68 4.29
CA GLY A 600 32.93 -14.75 3.53
C GLY A 600 32.47 -13.55 4.35
N SER A 601 32.23 -12.43 3.66
CA SER A 601 31.70 -11.21 4.26
C SER A 601 30.46 -10.75 3.49
N SER A 602 29.51 -10.17 4.22
CA SER A 602 28.28 -9.62 3.65
C SER A 602 28.28 -8.10 3.77
N GLY A 603 27.81 -7.40 2.74
CA GLY A 603 27.53 -5.96 2.85
C GLY A 603 26.45 -5.74 3.91
N VAL A 604 26.72 -4.83 4.86
CA VAL A 604 25.81 -4.57 5.99
C VAL A 604 25.28 -3.14 5.98
N VAL A 605 26.09 -2.16 5.60
CA VAL A 605 25.65 -0.77 5.49
C VAL A 605 26.38 -0.03 4.39
N ARG A 606 25.67 0.89 3.73
CA ARG A 606 26.17 1.73 2.66
C ARG A 606 25.88 3.20 2.92
N PHE A 607 26.89 4.03 2.71
CA PHE A 607 26.85 5.49 2.81
C PHE A 607 27.24 6.12 1.47
N ASP A 608 26.72 7.33 1.22
CA ASP A 608 27.27 8.22 0.21
C ASP A 608 28.31 9.17 0.82
N LEU A 609 29.35 9.49 0.06
CA LEU A 609 30.35 10.48 0.43
C LEU A 609 30.61 11.42 -0.75
N ASP A 610 30.30 12.71 -0.58
CA ASP A 610 30.63 13.74 -1.57
C ASP A 610 31.93 14.46 -1.20
N VAL A 611 32.96 14.25 -2.02
CA VAL A 611 34.30 14.79 -1.81
C VAL A 611 34.44 16.10 -2.58
N THR A 612 34.43 17.22 -1.88
CA THR A 612 34.48 18.56 -2.50
C THR A 612 35.91 19.01 -2.83
N LYS A 613 36.88 18.68 -1.96
CA LYS A 613 38.29 19.07 -2.12
C LYS A 613 39.20 17.99 -1.56
N LEU A 614 40.22 17.62 -2.33
CA LEU A 614 41.28 16.72 -1.89
C LEU A 614 42.55 17.49 -1.58
N ARG A 615 43.18 17.18 -0.44
CA ARG A 615 44.51 17.73 -0.10
C ARG A 615 45.62 17.01 -0.85
N ARG A 616 45.69 15.68 -0.65
CA ARG A 616 46.55 14.76 -1.37
C ARG A 616 45.87 13.39 -1.38
N PRO A 617 45.88 12.65 -2.51
CA PRO A 617 45.47 11.25 -2.49
C PRO A 617 46.34 10.46 -1.51
N MET A 618 45.70 9.57 -0.76
CA MET A 618 46.33 8.69 0.20
C MET A 618 45.85 7.26 -0.09
N LYS A 619 46.73 6.29 0.08
CA LYS A 619 46.35 4.87 0.14
C LYS A 619 46.68 4.36 1.53
N PHE A 620 45.82 3.53 2.12
CA PHE A 620 46.14 2.87 3.37
C PHE A 620 47.14 1.73 3.15
N PRO A 621 47.87 1.29 4.19
CA PRO A 621 48.65 0.07 4.10
C PRO A 621 47.75 -1.15 3.95
N MET A 622 48.30 -2.22 3.39
CA MET A 622 47.62 -3.51 3.36
C MET A 622 47.60 -4.10 4.78
N ILE A 623 46.45 -4.58 5.22
CA ILE A 623 46.31 -5.31 6.48
C ILE A 623 46.08 -6.79 6.23
N TYR A 624 46.62 -7.63 7.11
CA TYR A 624 46.37 -9.07 7.09
C TYR A 624 45.22 -9.42 8.05
N SER A 625 44.59 -10.59 7.88
CA SER A 625 43.46 -11.05 8.71
C SER A 625 43.78 -11.07 10.21
N THR A 626 45.04 -11.32 10.58
CA THR A 626 45.52 -11.28 11.96
C THR A 626 45.37 -9.90 12.60
N PHE A 627 45.53 -8.81 11.84
CA PHE A 627 45.36 -7.44 12.32
C PHE A 627 43.93 -7.19 12.83
N GLN A 628 42.93 -7.65 12.07
CA GLN A 628 41.52 -7.55 12.45
C GLN A 628 41.18 -8.50 13.61
N THR A 629 41.69 -9.73 13.55
CA THR A 629 41.38 -10.77 14.55
C THR A 629 41.96 -10.42 15.92
N ALA A 630 43.15 -9.82 15.96
CA ALA A 630 43.78 -9.36 17.19
C ALA A 630 43.33 -7.96 17.64
N LYS A 631 42.35 -7.35 16.94
CA LYS A 631 41.82 -6.00 17.26
C LYS A 631 42.93 -4.95 17.34
N CYS A 632 43.83 -4.96 16.36
CA CYS A 632 44.91 -4.00 16.27
C CYS A 632 44.42 -2.61 15.81
N GLN A 633 45.21 -1.58 16.12
CA GLN A 633 45.00 -0.20 15.69
C GLN A 633 46.30 0.38 15.16
N LEU A 634 46.26 0.99 13.97
CA LEU A 634 47.40 1.69 13.41
C LEU A 634 47.28 3.18 13.71
N VAL A 635 48.26 3.73 14.43
CA VAL A 635 48.28 5.14 14.85
C VAL A 635 49.09 5.98 13.88
N THR A 636 50.32 5.56 13.55
CA THR A 636 51.15 6.22 12.54
C THR A 636 52.21 5.26 11.96
N PRO A 637 52.63 5.40 10.69
CA PRO A 637 52.00 6.20 9.66
C PRO A 637 50.72 5.53 9.15
N ILE A 638 49.65 6.30 9.00
CA ILE A 638 48.39 5.83 8.40
C ILE A 638 48.51 5.77 6.86
N ASP A 639 49.40 6.57 6.29
CA ASP A 639 49.70 6.53 4.86
C ASP A 639 50.47 5.25 4.53
N GLY A 640 49.90 4.44 3.66
CA GLY A 640 50.41 3.16 3.20
C GLY A 640 51.61 3.27 2.28
N VAL A 641 51.93 4.48 1.81
CA VAL A 641 53.07 4.76 0.94
C VAL A 641 54.15 5.51 1.72
N LEU A 642 55.30 4.87 1.87
CA LEU A 642 56.46 5.42 2.58
C LEU A 642 57.53 5.89 1.60
N LYS A 643 58.13 7.05 1.87
CA LYS A 643 59.20 7.59 1.02
C LYS A 643 60.53 6.86 1.29
N LYS A 644 61.18 6.37 0.24
CA LYS A 644 62.50 5.72 0.32
C LYS A 644 63.53 6.58 1.06
N GLY A 645 64.23 5.98 2.01
CA GLY A 645 65.27 6.61 2.82
C GLY A 645 64.76 7.57 3.91
N ALA A 646 63.45 7.80 4.02
CA ALA A 646 62.89 8.60 5.09
C ALA A 646 63.01 7.89 6.44
N VAL A 647 63.15 8.66 7.51
CA VAL A 647 63.01 8.15 8.88
C VAL A 647 61.57 8.39 9.31
N VAL A 648 60.83 7.31 9.60
CA VAL A 648 59.41 7.39 9.95
C VAL A 648 59.13 6.73 11.29
N PRO A 649 58.27 7.34 12.15
CA PRO A 649 57.78 6.67 13.34
C PRO A 649 56.68 5.67 12.98
N ILE A 650 56.79 4.46 13.50
CA ILE A 650 55.75 3.44 13.52
C ILE A 650 55.18 3.38 14.93
N GLU A 651 53.86 3.56 15.02
CA GLU A 651 53.07 3.39 16.22
C GLU A 651 51.83 2.54 15.92
N CYS A 652 51.71 1.40 16.60
CA CYS A 652 50.62 0.45 16.41
C CYS A 652 50.24 -0.21 17.73
N VAL A 653 48.94 -0.23 18.02
CA VAL A 653 48.36 -0.99 19.14
C VAL A 653 48.09 -2.42 18.66
N ILE A 654 48.76 -3.38 19.29
CA ILE A 654 48.79 -4.81 18.99
C ILE A 654 48.57 -5.55 20.32
N PRO A 655 47.31 -5.72 20.76
CA PRO A 655 47.01 -6.34 22.04
C PRO A 655 47.36 -7.84 22.08
N GLY A 656 47.94 -8.29 23.20
CA GLY A 656 48.12 -9.72 23.50
C GLY A 656 49.19 -10.44 22.67
N ALA A 657 50.03 -9.69 21.94
CA ALA A 657 51.20 -10.28 21.29
C ALA A 657 52.30 -10.51 22.32
N ILE A 658 53.01 -11.63 22.20
CA ILE A 658 54.19 -11.92 23.04
C ILE A 658 55.45 -11.24 22.51
N ASP A 659 55.49 -10.95 21.22
CA ASP A 659 56.58 -10.24 20.56
C ASP A 659 56.10 -9.62 19.24
N VAL A 660 56.68 -8.48 18.87
CA VAL A 660 56.36 -7.72 17.66
C VAL A 660 57.64 -7.26 16.99
N ASN A 661 57.71 -7.43 15.68
CA ASN A 661 58.91 -7.12 14.91
C ASN A 661 58.56 -6.44 13.59
N VAL A 662 59.51 -5.64 13.08
CA VAL A 662 59.36 -4.90 11.83
C VAL A 662 60.37 -5.43 10.82
N ARG A 663 59.91 -5.65 9.59
CA ARG A 663 60.73 -6.11 8.47
C ARG A 663 60.86 -5.00 7.44
N VAL A 664 62.09 -4.63 7.08
CA VAL A 664 62.39 -3.68 6.00
C VAL A 664 63.26 -4.36 4.96
N ASP A 665 62.84 -4.34 3.69
CA ASP A 665 63.53 -4.99 2.57
C ASP A 665 63.91 -6.45 2.87
N SER A 666 62.95 -7.21 3.42
CA SER A 666 63.13 -8.59 3.85
C SER A 666 64.05 -8.84 5.07
N LYS A 667 64.60 -7.80 5.70
CA LYS A 667 65.44 -7.92 6.91
C LYS A 667 64.66 -7.54 8.17
N TRP A 668 64.75 -8.37 9.20
CA TRP A 668 64.19 -8.08 10.53
C TRP A 668 65.02 -7.01 11.22
N ILE A 669 64.36 -6.01 11.78
CA ILE A 669 64.99 -4.97 12.58
C ILE A 669 64.60 -5.30 14.04
N GLY A 670 65.54 -5.78 14.86
CA GLY A 670 65.30 -6.53 16.13
C GLY A 670 64.19 -6.00 17.06
N SER A 671 63.65 -6.83 17.96
CA SER A 671 62.38 -6.68 18.72
C SER A 671 62.24 -5.49 19.70
N GLU A 672 63.12 -4.51 19.66
CA GLU A 672 63.03 -3.32 20.51
C GLU A 672 61.85 -2.42 20.10
N GLY A 673 61.16 -1.86 21.11
CA GLY A 673 60.10 -0.86 20.92
C GLY A 673 58.67 -1.36 21.11
N TYR A 674 58.45 -2.64 21.43
CA TYR A 674 57.13 -3.17 21.80
C TYR A 674 57.00 -3.31 23.33
N ARG A 675 55.91 -2.78 23.88
CA ARG A 675 55.43 -3.02 25.25
C ARG A 675 53.93 -3.18 25.18
N ASP A 676 53.42 -4.39 25.42
CA ASP A 676 52.00 -4.70 25.27
C ASP A 676 51.09 -3.60 25.87
N PRO A 677 50.13 -3.06 25.09
CA PRO A 677 49.80 -3.41 23.70
C PRO A 677 50.49 -2.56 22.63
N ILE A 678 51.44 -1.69 22.94
CA ILE A 678 51.93 -0.64 22.03
C ILE A 678 53.30 -0.99 21.43
N LEU A 679 53.38 -0.97 20.09
CA LEU A 679 54.64 -0.85 19.34
C LEU A 679 54.89 0.63 19.06
N GLN A 680 56.03 1.16 19.49
CA GLN A 680 56.52 2.49 19.14
C GLN A 680 57.99 2.42 18.72
N ARG A 681 58.28 2.82 17.48
CA ARG A 681 59.65 2.74 16.95
C ARG A 681 59.90 3.70 15.80
N GLN A 682 61.13 4.18 15.64
CA GLN A 682 61.58 4.80 14.38
C GLN A 682 62.30 3.81 13.49
N ILE A 683 62.00 3.85 12.20
CA ILE A 683 62.68 3.04 11.17
C ILE A 683 63.19 3.93 10.04
N THR A 684 64.27 3.51 9.38
CA THR A 684 64.68 4.05 8.09
C THR A 684 64.04 3.21 6.99
N VAL A 685 63.25 3.84 6.13
CA VAL A 685 62.52 3.17 5.05
C VAL A 685 63.52 2.66 4.01
N GLY A 686 63.40 1.38 3.68
CA GLY A 686 64.19 0.69 2.66
C GLY A 686 63.80 1.09 1.23
N SER A 687 63.93 0.15 0.31
CA SER A 687 63.73 0.32 -1.13
C SER A 687 62.58 -0.49 -1.71
N LYS A 688 62.00 -1.45 -0.96
CA LYS A 688 60.96 -2.38 -1.41
C LYS A 688 59.69 -2.28 -0.58
N GLU A 689 59.75 -2.70 0.67
CA GLU A 689 58.57 -2.83 1.54
C GLU A 689 58.93 -2.70 3.01
N VAL A 690 57.93 -2.30 3.80
CA VAL A 690 57.99 -2.33 5.27
C VAL A 690 56.80 -3.15 5.77
N GLY A 691 57.03 -4.13 6.63
CA GLY A 691 55.97 -4.95 7.22
C GLY A 691 56.05 -5.02 8.74
N ILE A 692 54.90 -4.98 9.40
CA ILE A 692 54.76 -5.20 10.84
C ILE A 692 54.25 -6.62 11.04
N TYR A 693 54.89 -7.36 11.94
CA TYR A 693 54.55 -8.75 12.24
C TYR A 693 54.49 -8.97 13.75
N ALA A 694 53.57 -9.83 14.19
CA ALA A 694 53.39 -10.15 15.59
C ALA A 694 53.33 -11.65 15.83
N LYS A 695 53.75 -12.04 17.03
CA LYS A 695 53.78 -13.41 17.52
C LYS A 695 52.76 -13.54 18.66
N TYR A 696 51.89 -14.54 18.56
CA TYR A 696 50.84 -14.82 19.54
C TYR A 696 51.01 -16.24 20.09
N GLY A 697 50.82 -16.40 21.41
CA GLY A 697 50.99 -17.69 22.10
C GLY A 697 52.41 -18.27 21.96
N GLU A 698 52.56 -19.59 22.14
CA GLU A 698 53.86 -20.28 22.06
C GLU A 698 54.29 -20.63 20.61
N THR A 699 53.60 -20.11 19.60
CA THR A 699 53.93 -20.39 18.19
C THR A 699 55.31 -19.84 17.84
N SER A 700 56.11 -20.52 17.00
CA SER A 700 57.44 -20.01 16.59
C SER A 700 57.39 -19.01 15.42
N SER A 701 56.23 -18.86 14.78
CA SER A 701 56.04 -18.06 13.57
C SER A 701 55.46 -16.67 13.85
N TYR A 702 56.01 -15.66 13.17
CA TYR A 702 55.40 -14.33 13.11
C TYR A 702 54.27 -14.28 12.07
N ASN A 703 53.14 -13.71 12.46
CA ASN A 703 52.02 -13.42 11.57
C ASN A 703 52.12 -11.99 11.04
N GLY A 704 51.86 -11.80 9.74
CA GLY A 704 51.77 -10.46 9.17
C GLY A 704 50.61 -9.68 9.78
N LEU A 705 50.82 -8.39 10.04
CA LEU A 705 49.79 -7.47 10.51
C LEU A 705 49.53 -6.37 9.50
N VAL A 706 50.58 -5.66 9.11
CA VAL A 706 50.51 -4.49 8.21
C VAL A 706 51.64 -4.57 7.19
N LYS A 707 51.38 -4.15 5.96
CA LYS A 707 52.39 -4.01 4.90
C LYS A 707 52.25 -2.65 4.20
N TYR A 708 53.34 -1.92 4.16
CA TYR A 708 53.50 -0.65 3.47
C TYR A 708 54.24 -0.83 2.15
N ASN A 709 53.87 -0.03 1.16
CA ASN A 709 54.60 0.13 -0.07
C ASN A 709 55.64 1.25 0.06
N VAL A 710 56.76 1.13 -0.66
CA VAL A 710 57.80 2.16 -0.70
C VAL A 710 57.81 2.83 -2.07
N GLN A 711 57.91 4.16 -2.09
CA GLN A 711 58.08 4.97 -3.30
C GLN A 711 59.29 5.89 -3.22
#